data_AF-A0A9Q0CLF2-F1
#
_entry.id   AF-A0A9Q0CLF2-F1
#
_cell.length_a   1.000
_cell.length_b   1.000
_cell.length_c   1.000
_cell.angle_alpha   90.00
_cell.angle_beta   90.00
_cell.angle_gamma   90.00
#
_symmetry.space_group_name_H-M   'P 1'
#
loop_
_entity.id
_entity.type
_entity.pdbx_description
1 polymer ?
#
loop_
_entity_poly.entity_id
_entity_poly.type
_entity_poly.pdbx_seq_one_letter_code
_entity_poly.pdbx_strand_id
1 'polypeptide(L)'
;MWVSLTRKMDVSKHTKAMIESATSGKECPQSSTLDALQSILVELLSRSKRALIVLDDLWYNNNEDDIRFNRTEDEDWERLLAPLNSNNGTRAILLTSRSQKLPGVLESETKFFVNLGVLTTDDSMSLFRHHACLDNMDESPLKKELEEIGVQIVEKLSRFPLAIKSVASQLRGKWNVNQWSDILQGSNLNELKTTLMWSYQQLDKALQRCFFFCSIFPKGYPLRKSFLVPMWLALNYIRSSDSKNFEDIGSKYFDELASRFFFQHQSGSQFVMHDAFHDLAESLTREECFRIEDEHAVEIPSTVHHLSIAVENIKEHVPSICQLTRLRTLIFLHFLEEDSKESLDEILKKLKKLRILVLVLSPIITQLPKAVCELKYIKYLDFYRSSITQVPEVLSDMPLLCVLRLPVGVVGLPKSIVNLRNLRHVDVIDKESGKFGGLPPVRHIGKITSLQTLPEFHIRKEKGFELQQLGNLRALKGSLFIYGLENVSHKNEAIGELAENDLPKELKIQDCAQGSTLSLCEGQLQAWWNCHKKRVKFIYTRVPETRQFDLPFSLTNLTFSYCNITDRGLSVCLRNLYSLQYLELEAIMSLVTLPLEETMSQLGRLRYLKIKSCWLLRSLGALDKLYLEKFEVNFCPCLEFENEKHDSPLPSSLEWLKLRWCTVSSGTLSCDFPKLDYVYLEGCCSSTSLSIDKMTSVTNLTLTGCPDISILSGLHFLHLEKLHLTLLPKLKVKDCLQSWPSSTEELHTDNLEILKIFSSKTSIPPRTLILEFLQEETFTTEDLSLLNSLERLCFCRCKMKSIPTNSTNLSSLQVISFENCPDISRLPELPKSIRIIEIKGCPVLKERCRHNGEDWPKIANINYKLIV
;
A
#
# COMPACT_ATOMS: atom_id res chain seq x y z
N MET A 1 -14.14 8.06 12.66
CA MET A 1 -12.86 8.13 13.40
C MET A 1 -12.69 6.81 14.13
N TRP A 2 -11.51 6.21 14.03
CA TRP A 2 -11.10 5.06 14.83
C TRP A 2 -9.87 5.44 15.65
N VAL A 3 -9.92 5.22 16.95
CA VAL A 3 -8.85 5.52 17.89
C VAL A 3 -8.64 4.30 18.78
N SER A 4 -7.45 3.72 18.73
CA SER A 4 -7.03 2.69 19.68
C SER A 4 -6.53 3.38 20.94
N LEU A 5 -7.07 2.97 22.09
CA LEU A 5 -6.70 3.50 23.39
C LEU A 5 -5.51 2.74 23.96
N THR A 6 -4.64 3.43 24.70
CA THR A 6 -3.57 2.79 25.46
C THR A 6 -4.03 2.41 26.87
N ARG A 7 -3.29 1.49 27.53
CA ARG A 7 -3.58 1.07 28.92
C ARG A 7 -3.69 2.23 29.90
N LYS A 8 -2.83 3.24 29.74
CA LYS A 8 -2.88 4.50 30.49
C LYS A 8 -3.52 5.57 29.62
N MET A 9 -4.45 6.35 30.19
CA MET A 9 -5.04 7.48 29.49
C MET A 9 -4.02 8.62 29.35
N ASP A 10 -3.90 9.15 28.15
CA ASP A 10 -3.13 10.36 27.84
C ASP A 10 -3.99 11.24 26.95
N VAL A 11 -4.62 12.25 27.55
CA VAL A 11 -5.60 13.09 26.86
C VAL A 11 -5.00 13.76 25.62
N SER A 12 -3.76 14.23 25.70
CA SER A 12 -3.09 14.91 24.60
C SER A 12 -2.83 13.96 23.43
N LYS A 13 -2.22 12.80 23.71
CA LYS A 13 -1.90 11.78 22.71
C LYS A 13 -3.16 11.22 22.04
N HIS A 14 -4.22 10.94 22.80
CA HIS A 14 -5.47 10.43 22.24
C HIS A 14 -6.23 11.52 21.46
N THR A 15 -6.18 12.79 21.88
CA THR A 15 -6.75 13.91 21.11
C THR A 15 -6.01 14.07 19.77
N LYS A 16 -4.68 13.94 19.77
CA LYS A 16 -3.88 13.93 18.54
C LYS A 16 -4.26 12.78 17.61
N ALA A 17 -4.41 11.57 18.15
CA ALA A 17 -4.85 10.40 17.39
C ALA A 17 -6.26 10.59 16.79
N MET A 18 -7.18 11.25 17.51
CA MET A 18 -8.51 11.62 16.99
C MET A 18 -8.40 12.58 15.79
N ILE A 19 -7.54 13.59 15.86
CA ILE A 19 -7.32 14.58 14.78
C ILE A 19 -6.73 13.89 13.55
N GLU A 20 -5.70 13.07 13.73
CA GLU A 20 -5.04 12.32 12.66
C GLU A 20 -6.04 11.35 11.99
N SER A 21 -6.85 10.66 12.79
CA SER A 21 -7.95 9.79 12.31
C SER A 21 -9.01 10.58 11.52
N ALA A 22 -9.34 11.79 11.96
CA ALA A 22 -10.32 12.65 11.29
C ALA A 22 -9.81 13.27 9.98
N THR A 23 -8.50 13.37 9.80
CA THR A 23 -7.84 14.01 8.65
C THR A 23 -7.21 13.03 7.66
N SER A 24 -7.56 11.75 7.76
CA SER A 24 -7.02 10.66 6.92
C SER A 24 -5.50 10.50 7.05
N GLY A 25 -4.95 10.64 8.26
CA GLY A 25 -3.55 10.35 8.58
C GLY A 25 -2.57 11.49 8.30
N LYS A 26 -3.04 12.73 8.13
CA LYS A 26 -2.15 13.91 8.08
C LYS A 26 -1.58 14.18 9.48
N GLU A 27 -0.27 14.42 9.58
CA GLU A 27 0.39 14.70 10.85
C GLU A 27 -0.20 15.95 11.53
N CYS A 28 -0.52 15.82 12.82
CA CYS A 28 -0.94 16.92 13.66
C CYS A 28 0.26 17.78 14.08
N PRO A 29 0.14 19.13 14.24
CA PRO A 29 1.28 19.98 14.55
C PRO A 29 1.94 19.60 15.88
N GLN A 30 3.25 19.33 15.84
CA GLN A 30 4.00 18.63 16.89
C GLN A 30 4.22 19.43 18.19
N SER A 31 3.94 20.75 18.22
CA SER A 31 4.13 21.62 19.39
C SER A 31 2.84 22.30 19.88
N SER A 32 1.71 21.59 19.80
CA SER A 32 0.41 22.12 20.20
C SER A 32 0.10 21.80 21.65
N THR A 33 -0.26 22.81 22.46
CA THR A 33 -0.84 22.59 23.80
C THR A 33 -2.15 21.80 23.68
N LEU A 34 -2.57 21.13 24.77
CA LEU A 34 -3.83 20.38 24.79
C LEU A 34 -5.02 21.25 24.34
N ASP A 35 -5.09 22.51 24.79
CA ASP A 35 -6.13 23.46 24.37
C ASP A 35 -6.15 23.71 22.85
N ALA A 36 -4.97 23.78 22.23
CA ALA A 36 -4.85 23.96 20.79
C ALA A 36 -5.29 22.69 20.04
N LEU A 37 -4.89 21.50 20.51
CA LEU A 37 -5.34 20.22 19.96
C LEU A 37 -6.86 20.09 20.06
N GLN A 38 -7.44 20.38 21.24
CA GLN A 38 -8.88 20.33 21.45
C GLN A 38 -9.63 21.33 20.56
N SER A 39 -9.09 22.55 20.37
CA SER A 39 -9.68 23.54 19.46
C SER A 39 -9.71 23.05 18.01
N ILE A 40 -8.61 22.44 17.53
CA ILE A 40 -8.55 21.83 16.20
C ILE A 40 -9.58 20.70 16.07
N LEU A 41 -9.68 19.84 17.09
CA LEU A 41 -10.64 18.73 17.08
C LEU A 41 -12.08 19.25 17.04
N VAL A 42 -12.42 20.26 17.84
CA VAL A 42 -13.74 20.92 17.80
C VAL A 42 -14.03 21.49 16.41
N GLU A 43 -13.07 22.17 15.79
CA GLU A 43 -13.23 22.70 14.44
C GLU A 43 -13.50 21.58 13.42
N LEU A 44 -12.72 20.49 13.45
CA LEU A 44 -12.91 19.34 12.57
C LEU A 44 -14.27 18.68 12.76
N LEU A 45 -14.70 18.53 14.02
CA LEU A 45 -16.01 17.99 14.35
C LEU A 45 -17.15 18.91 13.90
N SER A 46 -16.96 20.23 13.97
CA SER A 46 -17.98 21.21 13.56
C SER A 46 -18.28 21.18 12.05
N ARG A 47 -17.33 20.70 11.24
CA ARG A 47 -17.49 20.53 9.78
C ARG A 47 -18.43 19.36 9.42
N SER A 48 -18.70 18.45 10.35
CA SER A 48 -19.47 17.23 10.13
C SER A 48 -20.74 17.18 11.00
N LYS A 49 -21.92 17.04 10.38
CA LYS A 49 -23.19 16.93 11.11
C LYS A 49 -23.43 15.57 11.77
N ARG A 50 -22.73 14.52 11.31
CA ARG A 50 -22.79 13.17 11.87
C ARG A 50 -21.37 12.62 12.00
N ALA A 51 -21.04 12.06 13.15
CA ALA A 51 -19.74 11.43 13.37
C ALA A 51 -19.92 10.08 14.09
N LEU A 52 -19.26 9.04 13.58
CA LEU A 52 -19.02 7.80 14.29
C LEU A 52 -17.59 7.82 14.82
N ILE A 53 -17.45 7.69 16.13
CA ILE A 53 -16.18 7.67 16.85
C ILE A 53 -16.06 6.29 17.49
N VAL A 54 -15.06 5.52 17.06
CA VAL A 54 -14.74 4.22 17.66
C VAL A 54 -13.57 4.43 18.62
N LEU A 55 -13.81 4.18 19.90
CA LEU A 55 -12.81 4.17 20.96
C LEU A 55 -12.55 2.71 21.34
N ASP A 56 -11.44 2.17 20.83
CA ASP A 56 -11.17 0.74 20.82
C ASP A 56 -10.20 0.34 21.96
N ASP A 57 -10.52 -0.77 22.64
CA ASP A 57 -9.82 -1.39 23.77
C ASP A 57 -9.67 -0.47 24.99
N LEU A 58 -10.78 0.05 25.52
CA LEU A 58 -10.79 0.81 26.77
C LEU A 58 -10.30 -0.07 27.94
N TRP A 59 -9.34 0.47 28.67
CA TRP A 59 -8.88 -0.04 29.96
C TRP A 59 -9.35 0.90 31.07
N TYR A 60 -9.97 0.34 32.11
CA TYR A 60 -10.37 1.06 33.32
C TYR A 60 -10.11 0.17 34.53
N ASN A 61 -9.24 0.62 35.42
CA ASN A 61 -8.79 -0.18 36.56
C ASN A 61 -9.45 0.34 37.84
N ASN A 62 -10.32 -0.46 38.45
CA ASN A 62 -11.13 -0.03 39.60
C ASN A 62 -10.73 -0.76 40.89
N ASN A 63 -9.42 -0.94 41.11
CA ASN A 63 -8.91 -1.60 42.32
C ASN A 63 -9.04 -0.64 43.51
N GLU A 64 -9.75 -1.07 44.56
CA GLU A 64 -10.00 -0.29 45.78
C GLU A 64 -8.73 0.01 46.59
N ASP A 65 -7.60 -0.64 46.31
CA ASP A 65 -6.31 -0.35 46.95
C ASP A 65 -5.58 0.85 46.31
N ASP A 66 -6.05 1.34 45.15
CA ASP A 66 -5.40 2.40 44.35
C ASP A 66 -6.26 3.68 44.23
N ILE A 67 -7.05 3.97 45.27
CA ILE A 67 -8.02 5.10 45.34
C ILE A 67 -7.39 6.48 45.05
N ARG A 68 -6.06 6.64 45.10
CA ARG A 68 -5.40 7.90 44.74
C ARG A 68 -5.39 8.21 43.24
N PHE A 69 -5.50 7.21 42.36
CA PHE A 69 -5.46 7.40 40.89
C PHE A 69 -6.83 7.41 40.21
N ASN A 70 -7.89 6.90 40.83
CA ASN A 70 -9.20 6.82 40.18
C ASN A 70 -9.85 8.19 39.91
N ARG A 71 -9.63 9.21 40.77
CA ARG A 71 -10.15 10.56 40.51
C ARG A 71 -9.54 11.21 39.28
N THR A 72 -8.24 10.97 39.03
CA THR A 72 -7.55 11.56 37.89
C THR A 72 -7.95 10.90 36.56
N GLU A 73 -8.28 9.60 36.55
CA GLU A 73 -8.75 8.94 35.33
C GLU A 73 -10.14 9.44 34.89
N ASP A 74 -11.09 9.62 35.81
CA ASP A 74 -12.41 10.18 35.49
C ASP A 74 -12.29 11.62 34.94
N GLU A 75 -11.44 12.45 35.54
CA GLU A 75 -11.14 13.81 35.06
C GLU A 75 -10.49 13.80 33.66
N ASP A 76 -9.59 12.86 33.38
CA ASP A 76 -8.96 12.72 32.06
C ASP A 76 -9.95 12.26 30.99
N TRP A 77 -10.91 11.41 31.34
CA TRP A 77 -12.02 11.04 30.46
C TRP A 77 -12.93 12.23 30.16
N GLU A 78 -13.28 13.03 31.17
CA GLU A 78 -14.02 14.28 30.97
C GLU A 78 -13.28 15.21 30.01
N ARG A 79 -11.96 15.39 30.20
CA ARG A 79 -11.13 16.22 29.33
C ARG A 79 -11.06 15.68 27.90
N LEU A 80 -10.92 14.37 27.72
CA LEU A 80 -10.86 13.75 26.38
C LEU A 80 -12.19 13.90 25.63
N LEU A 81 -13.32 13.77 26.34
CA LEU A 81 -14.65 13.85 25.75
C LEU A 81 -15.14 15.29 25.60
N ALA A 82 -14.57 16.27 26.31
CA ALA A 82 -15.01 17.67 26.28
C ALA A 82 -15.15 18.26 24.84
N PRO A 83 -14.20 18.05 23.90
CA PRO A 83 -14.35 18.50 22.51
C PRO A 83 -15.58 17.92 21.79
N LEU A 84 -16.02 16.73 22.21
CA LEU A 84 -17.14 15.99 21.64
C LEU A 84 -18.50 16.48 22.16
N ASN A 85 -18.55 17.44 23.08
CA ASN A 85 -19.79 18.00 23.64
C ASN A 85 -20.27 19.28 22.91
N SER A 86 -19.54 19.75 21.89
CA SER A 86 -19.91 20.96 21.14
C SER A 86 -21.22 20.77 20.34
N ASN A 87 -22.22 21.64 20.55
CA ASN A 87 -23.66 21.45 20.25
C ASN A 87 -24.15 21.33 18.77
N ASN A 88 -23.30 20.99 17.79
CA ASN A 88 -23.65 21.16 16.36
C ASN A 88 -23.88 19.86 15.52
N GLY A 89 -23.99 18.66 16.11
CA GLY A 89 -24.27 17.44 15.32
C GLY A 89 -24.61 16.17 16.12
N THR A 90 -25.12 15.14 15.43
CA THR A 90 -25.39 13.82 16.03
C THR A 90 -24.12 12.97 16.05
N ARG A 91 -23.62 12.63 17.25
CA ARG A 91 -22.43 11.80 17.42
C ARG A 91 -22.81 10.43 17.96
N ALA A 92 -22.27 9.37 17.36
CA ALA A 92 -22.33 8.02 17.89
C ALA A 92 -20.91 7.64 18.34
N ILE A 93 -20.77 7.22 19.59
CA ILE A 93 -19.52 6.71 20.13
C ILE A 93 -19.70 5.20 20.31
N LEU A 94 -18.89 4.41 19.61
CA LEU A 94 -18.76 2.98 19.82
C LEU A 94 -17.54 2.77 20.69
N LEU A 95 -17.73 2.11 21.82
CA LEU A 95 -16.67 1.82 22.77
C LEU A 95 -16.53 0.32 22.91
N THR A 96 -15.30 -0.19 22.83
CA THR A 96 -14.99 -1.60 23.13
C THR A 96 -14.18 -1.65 24.41
N SER A 97 -14.49 -2.61 25.29
CA SER A 97 -13.85 -2.77 26.60
C SER A 97 -13.85 -4.24 26.99
N ARG A 98 -12.84 -4.65 27.75
CA ARG A 98 -12.78 -5.99 28.38
C ARG A 98 -13.48 -6.02 29.74
N SER A 99 -13.79 -4.85 30.29
CA SER A 99 -14.46 -4.66 31.58
C SER A 99 -15.91 -4.21 31.35
N GLN A 100 -16.82 -4.72 32.17
CA GLN A 100 -18.18 -4.19 32.26
C GLN A 100 -18.24 -2.87 33.02
N LYS A 101 -17.23 -2.57 33.85
CA LYS A 101 -17.11 -1.29 34.56
C LYS A 101 -16.45 -0.26 33.66
N LEU A 102 -17.04 0.93 33.61
CA LEU A 102 -16.56 2.08 32.83
C LEU A 102 -16.31 3.28 33.77
N PRO A 103 -15.52 4.27 33.33
CA PRO A 103 -15.43 5.58 33.97
C PRO A 103 -16.81 6.20 34.17
N GLY A 104 -17.01 6.96 35.26
CA GLY A 104 -18.35 7.40 35.68
C GLY A 104 -19.10 8.19 34.59
N VAL A 105 -18.39 9.06 33.87
CA VAL A 105 -18.95 9.86 32.77
C VAL A 105 -19.40 9.00 31.58
N LEU A 106 -18.65 7.94 31.26
CA LEU A 106 -19.04 7.01 30.21
C LEU A 106 -20.18 6.11 30.66
N GLU A 107 -20.19 5.68 31.91
CA GLU A 107 -21.27 4.87 32.47
C GLU A 107 -22.61 5.62 32.44
N SER A 108 -22.63 6.91 32.82
CA SER A 108 -23.84 7.73 32.77
C SER A 108 -24.37 8.00 31.36
N GLU A 109 -23.49 8.06 30.37
CA GLU A 109 -23.86 8.39 28.97
C GLU A 109 -24.09 7.14 28.10
N THR A 110 -23.70 5.95 28.57
CA THR A 110 -23.83 4.70 27.79
C THR A 110 -25.28 4.23 27.74
N LYS A 111 -25.86 4.25 26.54
CA LYS A 111 -27.27 3.86 26.31
C LYS A 111 -27.46 2.37 26.02
N PHE A 112 -26.45 1.71 25.47
CA PHE A 112 -26.53 0.33 25.01
C PHE A 112 -25.24 -0.41 25.34
N PHE A 113 -25.36 -1.57 25.98
CA PHE A 113 -24.25 -2.48 26.25
C PHE A 113 -24.45 -3.77 25.45
N VAL A 114 -23.47 -4.15 24.63
CA VAL A 114 -23.50 -5.38 23.83
C VAL A 114 -22.39 -6.30 24.35
N ASN A 115 -22.78 -7.36 25.04
CA ASN A 115 -21.84 -8.40 25.44
C ASN A 115 -21.65 -9.40 24.30
N LEU A 116 -20.45 -9.48 23.75
CA LEU A 116 -20.12 -10.44 22.70
C LEU A 116 -19.95 -11.83 23.32
N GLY A 117 -20.87 -12.74 22.99
CA GLY A 117 -20.78 -14.14 23.39
C GLY A 117 -19.68 -14.91 22.64
N VAL A 118 -19.51 -16.18 23.01
CA VAL A 118 -18.70 -17.13 22.24
C VAL A 118 -19.38 -17.46 20.91
N LEU A 119 -18.62 -17.98 19.96
CA LEU A 119 -19.19 -18.42 18.68
C LEU A 119 -20.14 -19.59 18.87
N THR A 120 -21.11 -19.70 17.95
CA THR A 120 -21.92 -20.92 17.83
C THR A 120 -21.01 -22.10 17.47
N THR A 121 -21.43 -23.33 17.74
CA THR A 121 -20.65 -24.52 17.40
C THR A 121 -20.44 -24.60 15.87
N ASP A 122 -21.46 -24.27 15.08
CA ASP A 122 -21.36 -24.28 13.61
C ASP A 122 -20.38 -23.23 13.08
N ASP A 123 -20.46 -21.98 13.56
CA ASP A 123 -19.53 -20.91 13.17
C ASP A 123 -18.10 -21.23 13.62
N SER A 124 -17.95 -21.78 14.83
CA SER A 124 -16.66 -22.21 15.37
C SER A 124 -16.04 -23.30 14.51
N MET A 125 -16.85 -24.25 14.06
CA MET A 125 -16.39 -25.37 13.25
C MET A 125 -16.10 -24.94 11.81
N SER A 126 -16.89 -24.02 11.24
CA SER A 126 -16.57 -23.37 9.96
C SER A 126 -15.23 -22.64 10.03
N LEU A 127 -15.01 -21.85 11.09
CA LEU A 127 -13.76 -21.15 11.32
C LEU A 127 -12.57 -22.12 11.47
N PHE A 128 -12.77 -23.22 12.20
CA PHE A 128 -11.76 -24.24 12.42
C PHE A 128 -11.40 -24.95 11.10
N ARG A 129 -12.40 -25.40 10.32
CA ARG A 129 -12.19 -26.07 9.01
C ARG A 129 -11.37 -25.21 8.07
N HIS A 130 -11.72 -23.94 7.97
CA HIS A 130 -11.03 -22.98 7.11
C HIS A 130 -9.53 -22.86 7.49
N HIS A 131 -9.22 -22.70 8.78
CA HIS A 131 -7.85 -22.48 9.23
C HIS A 131 -6.99 -23.75 9.30
N ALA A 132 -7.59 -24.90 9.55
CA ALA A 132 -6.96 -26.22 9.46
C ALA A 132 -6.83 -26.73 8.00
N CYS A 133 -7.45 -26.03 7.04
CA CYS A 133 -7.53 -26.38 5.62
C CYS A 133 -8.30 -27.69 5.32
N LEU A 134 -9.26 -28.07 6.17
CA LEU A 134 -10.13 -29.22 5.91
C LEU A 134 -11.04 -29.00 4.68
N ASP A 135 -11.38 -27.75 4.37
CA ASP A 135 -12.19 -27.39 3.20
C ASP A 135 -11.52 -27.77 1.87
N ASN A 136 -10.18 -27.86 1.85
CA ASN A 136 -9.40 -28.22 0.66
C ASN A 136 -9.23 -29.74 0.50
N MET A 137 -9.75 -30.53 1.44
CA MET A 137 -9.65 -31.99 1.42
C MET A 137 -10.88 -32.60 0.74
N ASP A 138 -10.63 -33.59 -0.12
CA ASP A 138 -11.69 -34.37 -0.74
C ASP A 138 -12.57 -35.05 0.33
N GLU A 139 -13.85 -35.20 0.02
CA GLU A 139 -14.82 -35.91 0.86
C GLU A 139 -14.39 -37.38 1.05
N SER A 140 -13.72 -37.64 2.16
CA SER A 140 -13.09 -38.93 2.48
C SER A 140 -13.42 -39.35 3.92
N PRO A 141 -13.33 -40.65 4.25
CA PRO A 141 -13.53 -41.12 5.62
C PRO A 141 -12.60 -40.44 6.63
N LEU A 142 -11.35 -40.19 6.22
CA LEU A 142 -10.36 -39.49 7.04
C LEU A 142 -10.78 -38.04 7.33
N LYS A 143 -11.34 -37.32 6.35
CA LYS A 143 -11.87 -35.97 6.57
C LYS A 143 -12.96 -35.97 7.64
N LYS A 144 -13.91 -36.92 7.55
CA LYS A 144 -15.00 -37.05 8.55
C LYS A 144 -14.46 -37.33 9.94
N GLU A 145 -13.51 -38.25 10.07
CA GLU A 145 -12.87 -38.57 11.35
C GLU A 145 -12.13 -37.35 11.94
N LEU A 146 -11.40 -36.60 11.12
CA LEU A 146 -10.75 -35.36 11.55
C LEU A 146 -11.76 -34.27 11.94
N GLU A 147 -12.90 -34.16 11.25
CA GLU A 147 -13.97 -33.24 11.61
C GLU A 147 -14.62 -33.59 12.96
N GLU A 148 -14.87 -34.88 13.22
CA GLU A 148 -15.39 -35.35 14.51
C GLU A 148 -14.45 -35.01 15.67
N ILE A 149 -13.14 -35.17 15.47
CA ILE A 149 -12.11 -34.76 16.43
C ILE A 149 -12.07 -33.22 16.54
N GLY A 150 -12.20 -32.53 15.40
CA GLY A 150 -12.23 -31.07 15.32
C GLY A 150 -13.34 -30.44 16.17
N VAL A 151 -14.55 -31.03 16.15
CA VAL A 151 -15.67 -30.57 17.00
C VAL A 151 -15.31 -30.67 18.48
N GLN A 152 -14.69 -31.77 18.90
CA GLN A 152 -14.25 -31.94 20.29
C GLN A 152 -13.15 -30.93 20.68
N ILE A 153 -12.22 -30.64 19.76
CA ILE A 153 -11.18 -29.63 19.98
C ILE A 153 -11.82 -28.25 20.14
N VAL A 154 -12.76 -27.87 19.27
CA VAL A 154 -13.48 -26.59 19.32
C VAL A 154 -14.20 -26.38 20.65
N GLU A 155 -14.86 -27.42 21.16
CA GLU A 155 -15.51 -27.39 22.48
C GLU A 155 -14.48 -27.27 23.62
N LYS A 156 -13.36 -28.00 23.53
CA LYS A 156 -12.24 -27.88 24.49
C LYS A 156 -11.64 -26.47 24.53
N LEU A 157 -11.70 -25.72 23.43
CA LEU A 157 -11.24 -24.33 23.31
C LEU A 157 -12.27 -23.29 23.76
N SER A 158 -13.37 -23.73 24.38
CA SER A 158 -14.47 -22.88 24.83
C SER A 158 -15.02 -21.94 23.75
N ARG A 159 -14.89 -22.34 22.47
CA ARG A 159 -15.38 -21.61 21.29
C ARG A 159 -14.88 -20.17 21.16
N PHE A 160 -13.72 -19.85 21.72
CA PHE A 160 -13.08 -18.55 21.52
C PHE A 160 -12.48 -18.44 20.12
N PRO A 161 -12.84 -17.45 19.29
CA PRO A 161 -12.36 -17.34 17.91
C PRO A 161 -10.84 -17.36 17.77
N LEU A 162 -10.13 -16.63 18.64
CA LEU A 162 -8.66 -16.57 18.59
C LEU A 162 -8.00 -17.89 19.01
N ALA A 163 -8.57 -18.59 20.00
CA ALA A 163 -8.11 -19.91 20.42
C ALA A 163 -8.27 -20.93 19.28
N ILE A 164 -9.45 -20.94 18.65
CA ILE A 164 -9.76 -21.77 17.47
C ILE A 164 -8.77 -21.50 16.34
N LYS A 165 -8.60 -20.24 15.93
CA LYS A 165 -7.65 -19.85 14.87
C LYS A 165 -6.23 -20.33 15.17
N SER A 166 -5.78 -20.11 16.40
CA SER A 166 -4.43 -20.47 16.85
C SER A 166 -4.20 -21.98 16.75
N VAL A 167 -5.10 -22.81 17.30
CA VAL A 167 -4.95 -24.27 17.28
C VAL A 167 -5.16 -24.85 15.88
N ALA A 168 -6.20 -24.42 15.17
CA ALA A 168 -6.48 -24.90 13.81
C ALA A 168 -5.31 -24.64 12.85
N SER A 169 -4.67 -23.46 12.94
CA SER A 169 -3.50 -23.14 12.12
C SER A 169 -2.30 -24.06 12.35
N GLN A 170 -2.15 -24.59 13.57
CA GLN A 170 -1.07 -25.52 13.93
C GLN A 170 -1.30 -26.93 13.38
N LEU A 171 -2.55 -27.25 13.06
CA LEU A 171 -3.00 -28.51 12.44
C LEU A 171 -3.05 -28.43 10.91
N ARG A 172 -2.80 -27.24 10.33
CA ARG A 172 -2.80 -27.04 8.88
C ARG A 172 -1.86 -28.04 8.20
N GLY A 173 -2.40 -28.81 7.26
CA GLY A 173 -1.65 -29.79 6.48
C GLY A 173 -1.23 -31.05 7.25
N LYS A 174 -1.69 -31.22 8.50
CA LYS A 174 -1.42 -32.41 9.32
C LYS A 174 -2.62 -33.35 9.27
N TRP A 175 -2.63 -34.27 8.32
CA TRP A 175 -3.74 -35.22 8.08
C TRP A 175 -3.64 -36.50 8.90
N ASN A 176 -3.10 -36.42 10.12
CA ASN A 176 -2.87 -37.57 10.99
C ASN A 176 -3.77 -37.50 12.23
N VAL A 177 -4.68 -38.47 12.36
CA VAL A 177 -5.64 -38.61 13.47
C VAL A 177 -4.97 -38.58 14.85
N ASN A 178 -3.81 -39.22 15.00
CA ASN A 178 -3.11 -39.26 16.27
C ASN A 178 -2.66 -37.86 16.71
N GLN A 179 -2.15 -37.05 15.77
CA GLN A 179 -1.70 -35.68 16.08
C GLN A 179 -2.85 -34.77 16.53
N TRP A 180 -4.07 -35.02 16.06
CA TRP A 180 -5.26 -34.30 16.50
C TRP A 180 -5.76 -34.80 17.86
N SER A 181 -5.74 -36.13 18.04
CA SER A 181 -6.11 -36.78 19.30
C SER A 181 -5.18 -36.40 20.46
N ASP A 182 -3.89 -36.20 20.20
CA ASP A 182 -2.90 -35.75 21.17
C ASP A 182 -3.29 -34.40 21.81
N ILE A 183 -3.98 -33.52 21.07
CA ILE A 183 -4.47 -32.23 21.60
C ILE A 183 -5.62 -32.44 22.59
N LEU A 184 -6.49 -33.42 22.33
CA LEU A 184 -7.59 -33.78 23.23
C LEU A 184 -7.06 -34.41 24.52
N GLN A 185 -6.05 -35.28 24.41
CA GLN A 185 -5.44 -35.97 25.56
C GLN A 185 -4.44 -35.09 26.34
N GLY A 186 -3.91 -34.05 25.69
CA GLY A 186 -2.96 -33.11 26.28
C GLY A 186 -3.59 -32.09 27.23
N SER A 187 -2.82 -31.02 27.51
CA SER A 187 -3.15 -29.93 28.44
C SER A 187 -4.58 -29.38 28.28
N ASN A 188 -5.17 -28.92 29.40
CA ASN A 188 -6.46 -28.25 29.38
C ASN A 188 -6.34 -26.90 28.65
N LEU A 189 -7.14 -26.69 27.59
CA LEU A 189 -7.08 -25.51 26.72
C LEU A 189 -8.36 -24.65 26.82
N ASN A 190 -9.08 -24.74 27.94
CA ASN A 190 -10.34 -24.04 28.18
C ASN A 190 -10.17 -22.52 28.36
N GLU A 191 -9.00 -22.07 28.79
CA GLU A 191 -8.67 -20.66 28.94
C GLU A 191 -7.81 -20.15 27.79
N LEU A 192 -8.13 -18.98 27.23
CA LEU A 192 -7.37 -18.38 26.13
C LEU A 192 -5.87 -18.33 26.42
N LYS A 193 -5.45 -17.91 27.62
CA LYS A 193 -4.03 -17.84 28.01
C LYS A 193 -3.33 -19.20 27.89
N THR A 194 -3.99 -20.27 28.32
CA THR A 194 -3.45 -21.64 28.22
C THR A 194 -3.36 -22.11 26.77
N THR A 195 -4.33 -21.77 25.93
CA THR A 195 -4.29 -22.07 24.50
C THR A 195 -3.15 -21.36 23.79
N LEU A 196 -2.99 -20.05 24.03
CA LEU A 196 -1.91 -19.28 23.39
C LEU A 196 -0.54 -19.75 23.88
N MET A 197 -0.40 -20.08 25.16
CA MET A 197 0.80 -20.70 25.71
C MET A 197 1.12 -22.03 25.03
N TRP A 198 0.12 -22.89 24.85
CA TRP A 198 0.29 -24.14 24.12
C TRP A 198 0.76 -23.89 22.68
N SER A 199 0.16 -22.94 21.96
CA SER A 199 0.58 -22.57 20.61
C SER A 199 2.05 -22.11 20.56
N TYR A 200 2.48 -21.34 21.56
CA TYR A 200 3.88 -20.91 21.70
C TYR A 200 4.83 -22.08 21.95
N GLN A 201 4.43 -23.06 22.78
CA GLN A 201 5.23 -24.25 23.05
C GLN A 201 5.40 -25.14 21.82
N GLN A 202 4.51 -25.06 20.82
CA GLN A 202 4.64 -25.76 19.53
C GLN A 202 5.64 -25.09 18.55
N LEU A 203 6.13 -23.89 18.87
CA LEU A 203 7.16 -23.24 18.07
C LEU A 203 8.54 -23.82 18.38
N ASP A 204 9.43 -23.82 17.38
CA ASP A 204 10.83 -24.14 17.64
C ASP A 204 11.49 -23.07 18.54
N LYS A 205 12.65 -23.42 19.13
CA LYS A 205 13.36 -22.51 20.05
C LYS A 205 13.84 -21.20 19.41
N ALA A 206 13.99 -21.14 18.08
CA ALA A 206 14.44 -19.93 17.38
C ALA A 206 13.26 -18.96 17.17
N LEU A 207 12.12 -19.49 16.71
CA LEU A 207 10.84 -18.78 16.58
C LEU A 207 10.35 -18.26 17.94
N GLN A 208 10.46 -19.08 19.00
CA GLN A 208 10.14 -18.66 20.36
C GLN A 208 10.91 -17.40 20.76
N ARG A 209 12.21 -17.31 20.46
CA ARG A 209 13.04 -16.12 20.74
C ARG A 209 12.66 -14.93 19.88
N CYS A 210 12.32 -15.17 18.61
CA CYS A 210 11.87 -14.12 17.69
C CYS A 210 10.55 -13.50 18.15
N PHE A 211 9.57 -14.33 18.54
CA PHE A 211 8.29 -13.89 19.11
C PHE A 211 8.48 -13.19 20.45
N PHE A 212 9.24 -13.78 21.37
CA PHE A 212 9.60 -13.23 22.68
C PHE A 212 10.12 -11.79 22.59
N PHE A 213 11.04 -11.54 21.65
CA PHE A 213 11.61 -10.21 21.43
C PHE A 213 10.56 -9.17 21.07
N CYS A 214 9.49 -9.54 20.37
CA CYS A 214 8.49 -8.60 19.88
C CYS A 214 7.69 -7.92 21.01
N SER A 215 7.74 -8.42 22.25
CA SER A 215 7.18 -7.76 23.44
C SER A 215 7.81 -6.39 23.75
N ILE A 216 8.97 -6.08 23.16
CA ILE A 216 9.60 -4.76 23.23
C ILE A 216 8.76 -3.67 22.55
N PHE A 217 7.90 -4.01 21.60
CA PHE A 217 7.03 -3.03 20.95
C PHE A 217 5.72 -2.87 21.74
N PRO A 218 5.15 -1.66 21.81
CA PRO A 218 3.86 -1.44 22.47
C PRO A 218 2.74 -2.15 21.70
N LYS A 219 1.60 -2.31 22.36
CA LYS A 219 0.39 -2.87 21.75
C LYS A 219 -0.05 -2.05 20.55
N GLY A 220 -0.57 -2.72 19.52
CA GLY A 220 -0.96 -2.09 18.26
C GLY A 220 0.20 -1.58 17.38
N TYR A 221 1.47 -1.73 17.79
CA TYR A 221 2.60 -1.25 17.02
C TYR A 221 2.71 -1.97 15.65
N PRO A 222 2.86 -1.23 14.53
CA PRO A 222 2.96 -1.85 13.21
C PRO A 222 4.32 -2.55 13.01
N LEU A 223 4.27 -3.87 12.98
CA LEU A 223 5.41 -4.75 12.70
C LEU A 223 5.60 -4.89 11.19
N ARG A 224 6.77 -4.49 10.70
CA ARG A 224 7.18 -4.67 9.30
C ARG A 224 8.28 -5.71 9.22
N LYS A 225 8.12 -6.70 8.35
CA LYS A 225 9.12 -7.77 8.12
C LYS A 225 10.51 -7.20 7.82
N SER A 226 10.57 -6.14 6.99
CA SER A 226 11.82 -5.48 6.63
C SER A 226 12.56 -4.90 7.83
N PHE A 227 11.89 -4.54 8.92
CA PHE A 227 12.52 -4.00 10.14
C PHE A 227 12.87 -5.11 11.14
N LEU A 228 11.96 -6.06 11.32
CA LEU A 228 12.05 -7.04 12.39
C LEU A 228 13.06 -8.15 12.09
N VAL A 229 13.13 -8.62 10.84
CA VAL A 229 14.07 -9.69 10.44
C VAL A 229 15.54 -9.27 10.65
N PRO A 230 15.99 -8.07 10.24
CA PRO A 230 17.36 -7.65 10.49
C PRO A 230 17.67 -7.41 11.99
N MET A 231 16.66 -7.09 12.81
CA MET A 231 16.82 -7.06 14.29
C MET A 231 17.07 -8.47 14.84
N TRP A 232 16.30 -9.47 14.41
CA TRP A 232 16.55 -10.87 14.81
C TRP A 232 17.93 -11.37 14.36
N LEU A 233 18.39 -10.93 13.19
CA LEU A 233 19.76 -11.18 12.72
C LEU A 233 20.80 -10.55 13.66
N ALA A 234 20.64 -9.27 14.02
CA ALA A 234 21.54 -8.56 14.93
C ALA A 234 21.57 -9.16 16.35
N LEU A 235 20.50 -9.82 16.78
CA LEU A 235 20.47 -10.57 18.05
C LEU A 235 21.04 -11.99 17.95
N ASN A 236 21.35 -12.46 16.73
CA ASN A 236 21.73 -13.83 16.41
C ASN A 236 20.61 -14.87 16.72
N TYR A 237 19.34 -14.51 16.49
CA TYR A 237 18.22 -15.43 16.70
C TYR A 237 17.97 -16.35 15.51
N ILE A 238 18.43 -15.94 14.33
CA ILE A 238 18.38 -16.72 13.10
C ILE A 238 19.52 -17.73 13.10
N ARG A 239 19.20 -19.02 12.97
CA ARG A 239 20.18 -20.10 12.86
C ARG A 239 20.38 -20.47 11.40
N SER A 240 21.63 -20.53 10.96
CA SER A 240 21.98 -21.03 9.63
C SER A 240 23.31 -21.77 9.68
N SER A 241 23.43 -22.86 8.91
CA SER A 241 24.70 -23.51 8.60
C SER A 241 25.48 -22.76 7.50
N ASP A 242 24.79 -21.98 6.67
CA ASP A 242 25.37 -21.13 5.62
C ASP A 242 25.07 -19.64 5.87
N SER A 243 26.13 -18.85 6.00
CA SER A 243 26.07 -17.41 6.26
C SER A 243 25.34 -16.57 5.20
N LYS A 244 25.05 -17.12 4.01
CA LYS A 244 24.43 -16.38 2.90
C LYS A 244 22.90 -16.25 2.97
N ASN A 245 22.22 -17.04 3.82
CA ASN A 245 20.76 -17.21 3.76
C ASN A 245 19.99 -16.65 4.97
N PHE A 246 20.60 -15.84 5.83
CA PHE A 246 19.93 -15.42 7.07
C PHE A 246 18.64 -14.63 6.83
N GLU A 247 18.60 -13.72 5.85
CA GLU A 247 17.41 -12.91 5.54
C GLU A 247 16.26 -13.80 5.05
N ASP A 248 16.56 -14.81 4.23
CA ASP A 248 15.55 -15.74 3.73
C ASP A 248 15.01 -16.63 4.86
N ILE A 249 15.89 -17.12 5.75
CA ILE A 249 15.48 -17.90 6.94
C ILE A 249 14.67 -17.02 7.90
N GLY A 250 15.11 -15.80 8.15
CA GLY A 250 14.38 -14.85 8.98
C GLY A 250 13.02 -14.47 8.40
N SER A 251 12.92 -14.31 7.07
CA SER A 251 11.63 -14.13 6.39
C SER A 251 10.73 -15.33 6.62
N LYS A 252 11.24 -16.56 6.46
CA LYS A 252 10.47 -17.79 6.74
C LYS A 252 10.00 -17.83 8.19
N TYR A 253 10.83 -17.43 9.14
CA TYR A 253 10.42 -17.36 10.54
C TYR A 253 9.28 -16.36 10.76
N PHE A 254 9.35 -15.18 10.14
CA PHE A 254 8.27 -14.21 10.18
C PHE A 254 6.98 -14.76 9.57
N ASP A 255 7.08 -15.36 8.39
CA ASP A 255 5.95 -15.94 7.66
C ASP A 255 5.29 -17.08 8.43
N GLU A 256 6.10 -17.89 9.14
CA GLU A 256 5.60 -18.95 10.00
C GLU A 256 4.82 -18.39 11.21
N LEU A 257 5.35 -17.38 11.90
CA LEU A 257 4.63 -16.72 13.00
C LEU A 257 3.32 -16.09 12.52
N ALA A 258 3.32 -15.45 11.34
CA ALA A 258 2.13 -14.88 10.74
C ALA A 258 1.11 -15.97 10.35
N SER A 259 1.57 -17.07 9.75
CA SER A 259 0.70 -18.20 9.36
C SER A 259 0.02 -18.88 10.55
N ARG A 260 0.64 -18.79 11.73
CA ARG A 260 0.14 -19.31 13.02
C ARG A 260 -0.57 -18.25 13.87
N PHE A 261 -0.95 -17.11 13.27
CA PHE A 261 -1.70 -16.01 13.90
C PHE A 261 -1.04 -15.25 15.05
N PHE A 262 0.26 -15.46 15.30
CA PHE A 262 1.02 -14.62 16.22
C PHE A 262 1.14 -13.18 15.70
N PHE A 263 1.17 -13.02 14.37
CA PHE A 263 1.07 -11.74 13.69
C PHE A 263 -0.14 -11.74 12.75
N GLN A 264 -0.89 -10.64 12.75
CA GLN A 264 -2.06 -10.43 11.90
C GLN A 264 -1.76 -9.39 10.84
N HIS A 265 -2.11 -9.67 9.59
CA HIS A 265 -1.96 -8.70 8.50
C HIS A 265 -2.96 -7.55 8.70
N GLN A 266 -2.48 -6.31 8.57
CA GLN A 266 -3.32 -5.12 8.72
C GLN A 266 -3.55 -4.43 7.38
N SER A 267 -2.48 -4.00 6.72
CA SER A 267 -2.54 -3.40 5.38
C SER A 267 -1.15 -3.38 4.73
N GLY A 268 -1.09 -3.48 3.40
CA GLY A 268 0.18 -3.47 2.66
C GLY A 268 1.19 -4.49 3.20
N SER A 269 2.34 -4.02 3.70
CA SER A 269 3.40 -4.83 4.32
C SER A 269 3.43 -4.78 5.87
N GLN A 270 2.39 -4.20 6.49
CA GLN A 270 2.28 -4.06 7.94
C GLN A 270 1.47 -5.19 8.57
N PHE A 271 2.00 -5.67 9.69
CA PHE A 271 1.37 -6.64 10.57
C PHE A 271 1.24 -6.05 11.97
N VAL A 272 0.34 -6.59 12.77
CA VAL A 272 0.19 -6.25 14.19
C VAL A 272 0.17 -7.53 15.02
N MET A 273 0.69 -7.47 16.24
CA MET A 273 0.53 -8.55 17.21
C MET A 273 -0.78 -8.33 17.96
N HIS A 274 -1.62 -9.36 18.01
CA HIS A 274 -2.86 -9.28 18.79
C HIS A 274 -2.52 -9.15 20.28
N ASP A 275 -3.28 -8.34 20.99
CA ASP A 275 -3.10 -8.01 22.40
C ASP A 275 -2.92 -9.21 23.34
N ALA A 276 -3.72 -10.26 23.18
CA ALA A 276 -3.57 -11.48 23.96
C ALA A 276 -2.23 -12.21 23.73
N PHE A 277 -1.69 -12.17 22.50
CA PHE A 277 -0.34 -12.68 22.22
C PHE A 277 0.74 -11.74 22.75
N HIS A 278 0.48 -10.43 22.72
CA HIS A 278 1.37 -9.46 23.34
C HIS A 278 1.47 -9.65 24.86
N ASP A 279 0.32 -9.82 25.54
CA ASP A 279 0.24 -10.12 26.97
C ASP A 279 0.94 -11.44 27.31
N LEU A 280 0.81 -12.46 26.44
CA LEU A 280 1.57 -13.71 26.57
C LEU A 280 3.07 -13.46 26.45
N ALA A 281 3.53 -12.75 25.41
CA ALA A 281 4.93 -12.44 25.20
C ALA A 281 5.51 -11.67 26.40
N GLU A 282 4.81 -10.64 26.88
CA GLU A 282 5.16 -9.87 28.07
C GLU A 282 5.24 -10.76 29.34
N SER A 283 4.29 -11.68 29.52
CA SER A 283 4.34 -12.61 30.66
C SER A 283 5.53 -13.56 30.63
N LEU A 284 6.06 -13.84 29.43
CA LEU A 284 7.24 -14.69 29.23
C LEU A 284 8.55 -13.90 29.37
N THR A 285 8.54 -12.58 29.21
CA THR A 285 9.75 -11.73 29.07
C THR A 285 10.10 -10.90 30.29
N ARG A 286 9.37 -11.04 31.40
CA ARG A 286 9.34 -10.14 32.57
C ARG A 286 10.69 -9.70 33.14
N GLU A 287 11.78 -10.41 32.87
CA GLU A 287 13.11 -10.05 33.35
C GLU A 287 14.12 -9.71 32.23
N GLU A 288 13.79 -9.87 30.94
CA GLU A 288 14.71 -9.58 29.84
C GLU A 288 14.25 -8.45 28.89
N CYS A 289 12.94 -8.23 28.72
CA CYS A 289 12.39 -7.13 27.91
C CYS A 289 11.64 -6.15 28.80
N PHE A 290 11.83 -4.85 28.59
CA PHE A 290 11.13 -3.81 29.33
C PHE A 290 10.75 -2.65 28.38
N ARG A 291 9.65 -1.97 28.69
CA ARG A 291 9.17 -0.81 27.94
C ARG A 291 8.95 0.35 28.90
N ILE A 292 9.45 1.53 28.55
CA ILE A 292 9.17 2.79 29.24
C ILE A 292 8.08 3.51 28.45
N GLU A 293 6.91 3.65 29.05
CA GLU A 293 5.72 4.28 28.46
C GLU A 293 5.22 5.45 29.35
N ASP A 294 5.88 5.71 30.49
CA ASP A 294 5.56 6.77 31.44
C ASP A 294 6.76 7.73 31.58
N GLU A 295 6.49 9.02 31.63
CA GLU A 295 7.53 10.05 31.77
C GLU A 295 8.16 10.05 33.16
N HIS A 296 7.42 9.62 34.19
CA HIS A 296 7.91 9.54 35.56
C HIS A 296 8.91 8.40 35.73
N ALA A 297 9.92 8.60 36.58
CA ALA A 297 10.91 7.57 36.90
C ALA A 297 10.28 6.20 37.25
N VAL A 298 10.69 5.16 36.51
CA VAL A 298 10.30 3.76 36.78
C VAL A 298 11.53 2.95 37.19
N GLU A 299 11.35 2.02 38.12
CA GLU A 299 12.39 1.05 38.47
C GLU A 299 12.55 0.00 37.36
N ILE A 300 13.74 -0.05 36.75
CA ILE A 300 14.03 -0.98 35.66
C ILE A 300 14.86 -2.15 36.20
N PRO A 301 14.40 -3.40 36.05
CA PRO A 301 15.17 -4.55 36.53
C PRO A 301 16.55 -4.64 35.86
N SER A 302 17.59 -4.87 36.67
CA SER A 302 18.98 -4.96 36.16
C SER A 302 19.23 -6.16 35.23
N THR A 303 18.30 -7.11 35.18
CA THR A 303 18.30 -8.29 34.29
C THR A 303 17.91 -7.96 32.85
N VAL A 304 17.36 -6.77 32.60
CA VAL A 304 16.85 -6.36 31.28
C VAL A 304 17.96 -6.34 30.22
N HIS A 305 17.69 -7.00 29.10
CA HIS A 305 18.56 -7.06 27.93
C HIS A 305 18.01 -6.24 26.75
N HIS A 306 16.70 -5.99 26.72
CA HIS A 306 16.03 -5.27 25.64
C HIS A 306 15.11 -4.20 26.20
N LEU A 307 15.36 -2.95 25.85
CA LEU A 307 14.61 -1.79 26.33
C LEU A 307 14.04 -1.00 25.15
N SER A 308 12.76 -0.65 25.21
CA SER A 308 12.19 0.41 24.39
C SER A 308 11.68 1.56 25.23
N ILE A 309 11.67 2.75 24.62
CA ILE A 309 11.33 4.01 25.25
C ILE A 309 10.34 4.73 24.32
N ALA A 310 9.13 4.94 24.80
CA ALA A 310 8.01 5.58 24.12
C ALA A 310 7.61 6.90 24.80
N VAL A 311 8.60 7.60 25.36
CA VAL A 311 8.46 8.92 25.99
C VAL A 311 9.38 9.92 25.32
N GLU A 312 9.01 11.20 25.36
CA GLU A 312 9.76 12.29 24.73
C GLU A 312 10.90 12.79 25.63
N ASN A 313 10.63 12.89 26.95
CA ASN A 313 11.61 13.23 27.96
C ASN A 313 12.14 12.00 28.68
N ILE A 314 13.47 11.85 28.71
CA ILE A 314 14.15 10.69 29.31
C ILE A 314 14.96 11.04 30.57
N LYS A 315 14.99 12.30 31.00
CA LYS A 315 15.89 12.79 32.06
C LYS A 315 15.74 12.02 33.36
N GLU A 316 14.49 11.78 33.79
CA GLU A 316 14.22 11.04 35.02
C GLU A 316 14.65 9.57 34.94
N HIS A 317 14.69 9.00 33.74
CA HIS A 317 15.05 7.61 33.50
C HIS A 317 16.55 7.36 33.33
N VAL A 318 17.34 8.42 33.07
CA VAL A 318 18.80 8.31 32.81
C VAL A 318 19.52 7.49 33.88
N PRO A 319 19.34 7.73 35.21
CA PRO A 319 20.10 7.00 36.22
C PRO A 319 19.82 5.50 36.19
N SER A 320 18.55 5.10 36.00
CA SER A 320 18.13 3.69 35.91
C SER A 320 18.67 3.04 34.64
N ILE A 321 18.55 3.71 33.49
CA ILE A 321 19.04 3.18 32.20
C ILE A 321 20.56 2.97 32.24
N CYS A 322 21.31 3.91 32.83
CA CYS A 322 22.77 3.84 32.94
C CYS A 322 23.27 2.61 33.72
N GLN A 323 22.44 1.99 34.56
CA GLN A 323 22.78 0.80 35.34
C GLN A 323 22.64 -0.51 34.54
N LEU A 324 21.98 -0.48 33.37
CA LEU A 324 21.70 -1.65 32.52
C LEU A 324 22.91 -2.10 31.71
N THR A 325 24.04 -2.40 32.37
CA THR A 325 25.32 -2.73 31.73
C THR A 325 25.30 -3.98 30.82
N ARG A 326 24.23 -4.77 30.88
CA ARG A 326 24.00 -5.98 30.05
C ARG A 326 23.07 -5.73 28.86
N LEU A 327 22.56 -4.50 28.70
CA LEU A 327 21.61 -4.15 27.65
C LEU A 327 22.19 -4.41 26.26
N ARG A 328 21.39 -5.08 25.41
CA ARG A 328 21.69 -5.44 24.03
C ARG A 328 20.86 -4.65 23.02
N THR A 329 19.67 -4.21 23.41
CA THR A 329 18.78 -3.44 22.54
C THR A 329 18.28 -2.20 23.27
N LEU A 330 18.39 -1.05 22.60
CA LEU A 330 17.78 0.21 23.02
C LEU A 330 17.03 0.81 21.82
N ILE A 331 15.72 1.00 21.96
CA ILE A 331 14.85 1.54 20.89
C ILE A 331 14.10 2.75 21.41
N PHE A 332 14.24 3.88 20.73
CA PHE A 332 13.36 5.04 20.93
C PHE A 332 12.26 5.02 19.87
N LEU A 333 11.01 5.08 20.33
CA LEU A 333 9.83 5.04 19.47
C LEU A 333 9.30 6.44 19.14
N HIS A 334 9.58 7.42 20.01
CA HIS A 334 9.16 8.82 19.90
C HIS A 334 10.36 9.75 19.70
N PHE A 335 10.10 10.98 19.26
CA PHE A 335 11.12 12.02 19.14
C PHE A 335 11.59 12.46 20.52
N LEU A 336 12.90 12.44 20.73
CA LEU A 336 13.50 12.97 21.94
C LEU A 336 13.55 14.50 21.92
N GLU A 337 13.23 15.11 23.06
CA GLU A 337 13.33 16.57 23.26
C GLU A 337 14.77 17.09 23.05
N GLU A 338 14.89 18.37 22.71
CA GLU A 338 16.19 19.00 22.40
C GLU A 338 17.22 18.88 23.54
N ASP A 339 16.75 19.00 24.77
CA ASP A 339 17.54 18.97 26.00
C ASP A 339 18.00 17.55 26.39
N SER A 340 17.50 16.52 25.72
CA SER A 340 17.83 15.11 25.98
C SER A 340 19.13 14.65 25.32
N LYS A 341 19.82 15.52 24.57
CA LYS A 341 21.10 15.18 23.90
C LYS A 341 22.20 14.78 24.88
N GLU A 342 22.34 15.50 26.00
CA GLU A 342 23.35 15.19 27.02
C GLU A 342 23.04 13.87 27.72
N SER A 343 21.76 13.65 28.06
CA SER A 343 21.23 12.41 28.60
C SER A 343 21.54 11.20 27.70
N LEU A 344 21.33 11.34 26.39
CA LEU A 344 21.66 10.30 25.41
C LEU A 344 23.16 9.97 25.40
N ASP A 345 24.02 11.00 25.34
CA ASP A 345 25.47 10.80 25.34
C ASP A 345 25.94 10.11 26.62
N GLU A 346 25.34 10.43 27.78
CA GLU A 346 25.61 9.75 29.05
C GLU A 346 25.23 8.27 29.01
N ILE A 347 24.00 7.97 28.58
CA ILE A 347 23.48 6.59 28.47
C ILE A 347 24.39 5.76 27.55
N LEU A 348 24.69 6.26 26.35
CA LEU A 348 25.47 5.52 25.36
C LEU A 348 26.95 5.34 25.79
N LYS A 349 27.49 6.23 26.64
CA LYS A 349 28.81 6.02 27.26
C LYS A 349 28.82 4.83 28.21
N LYS A 350 27.71 4.51 28.89
CA LYS A 350 27.64 3.40 29.85
C LYS A 350 27.29 2.06 29.20
N LEU A 351 26.41 2.05 28.20
CA LEU A 351 25.83 0.83 27.62
C LEU A 351 26.71 0.14 26.58
N LYS A 352 27.89 -0.33 26.98
CA LYS A 352 28.90 -0.85 26.05
C LYS A 352 28.57 -2.20 25.40
N LYS A 353 27.54 -2.94 25.84
CA LYS A 353 27.14 -4.25 25.28
C LYS A 353 26.02 -4.18 24.24
N LEU A 354 25.60 -2.98 23.84
CA LEU A 354 24.55 -2.77 22.85
C LEU A 354 24.90 -3.41 21.50
N ARG A 355 23.89 -4.05 20.91
CA ARG A 355 23.89 -4.64 19.56
C ARG A 355 22.91 -3.95 18.62
N ILE A 356 21.79 -3.47 19.15
CA ILE A 356 20.76 -2.76 18.40
C ILE A 356 20.55 -1.39 19.06
N LEU A 357 20.65 -0.34 18.25
CA LEU A 357 20.29 1.01 18.63
C LEU A 357 19.39 1.62 17.55
N VAL A 358 18.18 2.00 17.94
CA VAL A 358 17.23 2.74 17.10
C VAL A 358 17.03 4.10 17.74
N LEU A 359 17.44 5.17 17.07
CA LEU A 359 17.22 6.53 17.54
C LEU A 359 16.23 7.26 16.63
N VAL A 360 15.18 7.80 17.25
CA VAL A 360 14.25 8.74 16.64
C VAL A 360 14.58 10.10 17.24
N LEU A 361 15.42 10.87 16.55
CA LEU A 361 15.93 12.15 17.05
C LEU A 361 15.09 13.31 16.53
N SER A 362 14.86 14.30 17.40
CA SER A 362 14.23 15.57 17.01
C SER A 362 14.92 16.16 15.78
N PRO A 363 14.18 16.81 14.87
CA PRO A 363 14.73 17.42 13.66
C PRO A 363 15.89 18.40 13.90
N ILE A 364 16.02 18.91 15.12
CA ILE A 364 17.05 19.87 15.52
C ILE A 364 18.40 19.19 15.76
N ILE A 365 18.39 17.90 16.11
CA ILE A 365 19.61 17.10 16.27
C ILE A 365 20.05 16.60 14.89
N THR A 366 20.91 17.40 14.25
CA THR A 366 21.43 17.15 12.89
C THR A 366 22.75 16.37 12.85
N GLN A 367 23.37 16.15 14.01
CA GLN A 367 24.64 15.43 14.15
C GLN A 367 24.46 14.17 14.99
N LEU A 368 25.15 13.10 14.60
CA LEU A 368 25.17 11.85 15.36
C LEU A 368 25.88 12.05 16.72
N PRO A 369 25.32 11.55 17.85
CA PRO A 369 25.97 11.63 19.15
C PRO A 369 27.33 10.90 19.15
N LYS A 370 28.37 11.52 19.74
CA LYS A 370 29.75 11.00 19.67
C LYS A 370 29.88 9.63 20.35
N ALA A 371 29.10 9.41 21.41
CA ALA A 371 29.12 8.17 22.16
C ALA A 371 28.70 6.93 21.33
N VAL A 372 27.93 7.11 20.25
CA VAL A 372 27.55 6.03 19.33
C VAL A 372 28.80 5.37 18.75
N CYS A 373 29.83 6.17 18.43
CA CYS A 373 31.10 5.70 17.87
C CYS A 373 31.91 4.81 18.83
N GLU A 374 31.57 4.79 20.13
CA GLU A 374 32.26 3.99 21.14
C GLU A 374 31.63 2.59 21.35
N LEU A 375 30.52 2.28 20.67
CA LEU A 375 29.74 1.05 20.87
C LEU A 375 30.27 -0.12 20.02
N LYS A 376 31.25 -0.85 20.54
CA LYS A 376 32.00 -1.89 19.80
C LYS A 376 31.19 -3.12 19.36
N TYR A 377 30.05 -3.41 20.01
CA TYR A 377 29.24 -4.60 19.74
C TYR A 377 28.01 -4.36 18.87
N ILE A 378 27.85 -3.13 18.38
CA ILE A 378 26.72 -2.73 17.55
C ILE A 378 26.71 -3.51 16.24
N LYS A 379 25.52 -4.01 15.89
CA LYS A 379 25.21 -4.73 14.67
C LYS A 379 24.10 -4.06 13.86
N TYR A 380 23.23 -3.30 14.52
CA TYR A 380 22.10 -2.62 13.91
C TYR A 380 22.04 -1.18 14.41
N LEU A 381 22.14 -0.22 13.48
CA LEU A 381 21.95 1.20 13.72
C LEU A 381 20.83 1.70 12.82
N ASP A 382 19.84 2.33 13.42
CA ASP A 382 18.74 2.95 12.68
C ASP A 382 18.47 4.37 13.14
N PHE A 383 18.56 5.28 12.17
CA PHE A 383 18.36 6.71 12.32
C PHE A 383 17.30 7.24 11.34
N TYR A 384 16.48 6.38 10.71
CA TYR A 384 15.65 6.76 9.54
C TYR A 384 14.67 7.91 9.81
N ARG A 385 14.15 8.05 11.04
CA ARG A 385 13.27 9.18 11.42
C ARG A 385 14.01 10.43 11.89
N SER A 386 15.34 10.43 11.92
CA SER A 386 16.15 11.57 12.39
C SER A 386 16.41 12.59 11.28
N SER A 387 17.05 13.73 11.58
CA SER A 387 17.48 14.72 10.57
C SER A 387 19.01 14.81 10.45
N ILE A 388 19.68 13.66 10.65
CA ILE A 388 21.13 13.56 10.58
C ILE A 388 21.59 13.77 9.13
N THR A 389 22.46 14.75 8.92
CA THR A 389 22.97 15.11 7.59
C THR A 389 24.33 14.52 7.27
N GLN A 390 25.14 14.22 8.30
CA GLN A 390 26.48 13.67 8.18
C GLN A 390 26.70 12.49 9.11
N VAL A 391 27.34 11.44 8.58
CA VAL A 391 27.71 10.25 9.34
C VAL A 391 29.23 10.29 9.60
N PRO A 392 29.70 10.12 10.85
CA PRO A 392 31.12 10.25 11.20
C PRO A 392 32.00 9.14 10.61
N GLU A 393 33.25 9.44 10.27
CA GLU A 393 34.19 8.47 9.68
C GLU A 393 34.42 7.25 10.58
N VAL A 394 34.45 7.47 11.90
CA VAL A 394 34.65 6.45 12.96
C VAL A 394 33.60 5.33 12.92
N LEU A 395 32.42 5.58 12.35
CA LEU A 395 31.40 4.52 12.18
C LEU A 395 31.91 3.39 11.28
N SER A 396 32.83 3.68 10.38
CA SER A 396 33.50 2.70 9.50
C SER A 396 34.39 1.71 10.25
N ASP A 397 34.75 2.01 11.50
CA ASP A 397 35.62 1.18 12.34
C ASP A 397 34.82 0.19 13.20
N MET A 398 33.51 0.02 12.94
CA MET A 398 32.63 -0.91 13.65
C MET A 398 32.52 -2.27 12.92
N PRO A 399 33.41 -3.25 13.17
CA PRO A 399 33.51 -4.45 12.34
C PRO A 399 32.28 -5.36 12.42
N LEU A 400 31.43 -5.21 13.43
CA LEU A 400 30.24 -6.03 13.64
C LEU A 400 28.97 -5.43 13.01
N LEU A 401 29.03 -4.21 12.46
CA LEU A 401 27.85 -3.55 11.89
C LEU A 401 27.33 -4.32 10.67
N CYS A 402 26.07 -4.74 10.74
CA CYS A 402 25.37 -5.47 9.69
C CYS A 402 24.27 -4.64 9.02
N VAL A 403 23.65 -3.72 9.76
CA VAL A 403 22.53 -2.89 9.27
C VAL A 403 22.79 -1.45 9.63
N LEU A 404 22.77 -0.58 8.63
CA LEU A 404 22.81 0.87 8.80
C LEU A 404 21.63 1.49 8.05
N ARG A 405 20.76 2.17 8.79
CA ARG A 405 19.63 2.90 8.22
C ARG A 405 19.72 4.37 8.52
N LEU A 406 19.49 5.15 7.48
CA LEU A 406 19.75 6.58 7.49
C LEU A 406 18.49 7.34 7.08
N PRO A 407 18.37 8.59 7.56
CA PRO A 407 17.26 9.44 7.16
C PRO A 407 17.44 9.95 5.74
N VAL A 408 16.31 10.29 5.10
CA VAL A 408 16.32 11.05 3.84
C VAL A 408 17.01 12.40 4.07
N GLY A 409 17.90 12.77 3.14
CA GLY A 409 18.64 14.04 3.19
C GLY A 409 20.03 13.93 3.81
N VAL A 410 20.52 12.72 4.14
CA VAL A 410 21.94 12.53 4.44
C VAL A 410 22.77 12.92 3.21
N VAL A 411 23.76 13.80 3.39
CA VAL A 411 24.50 14.42 2.27
C VAL A 411 25.78 13.63 1.94
N GLY A 412 26.35 12.94 2.93
CA GLY A 412 27.59 12.19 2.74
C GLY A 412 27.72 11.01 3.70
N LEU A 413 28.29 9.93 3.16
CA LEU A 413 28.68 8.74 3.90
C LEU A 413 30.20 8.74 4.16
N PRO A 414 30.67 8.04 5.21
CA PRO A 414 32.09 7.86 5.46
C PRO A 414 32.81 7.28 4.26
N LYS A 415 34.00 7.81 3.93
CA LYS A 415 34.78 7.28 2.80
C LYS A 415 35.22 5.84 3.05
N SER A 416 35.46 5.51 4.31
CA SER A 416 35.88 4.20 4.78
C SER A 416 34.73 3.23 5.04
N ILE A 417 33.47 3.60 4.76
CA ILE A 417 32.30 2.72 4.99
C ILE A 417 32.45 1.35 4.30
N VAL A 418 33.21 1.34 3.19
CA VAL A 418 33.58 0.15 2.42
C VAL A 418 34.45 -0.86 3.17
N ASN A 419 34.98 -0.49 4.33
CA ASN A 419 35.75 -1.38 5.21
C ASN A 419 34.83 -2.28 6.08
N LEU A 420 33.53 -1.97 6.14
CA LEU A 420 32.55 -2.73 6.91
C LEU A 420 32.16 -4.03 6.19
N ARG A 421 33.02 -5.04 6.26
CA ARG A 421 32.86 -6.32 5.53
C ARG A 421 31.67 -7.18 5.98
N ASN A 422 31.04 -6.87 7.11
CA ASN A 422 29.85 -7.56 7.61
C ASN A 422 28.56 -6.79 7.32
N LEU A 423 28.64 -5.64 6.64
CA LEU A 423 27.50 -4.80 6.33
C LEU A 423 26.65 -5.48 5.26
N ARG A 424 25.36 -5.68 5.58
CA ARG A 424 24.40 -6.41 4.74
C ARG A 424 23.28 -5.50 4.25
N HIS A 425 22.92 -4.49 5.02
CA HIS A 425 21.84 -3.56 4.66
C HIS A 425 22.29 -2.12 4.86
N VAL A 426 22.21 -1.33 3.78
CA VAL A 426 22.40 0.12 3.81
C VAL A 426 21.24 0.75 3.07
N ASP A 427 20.30 1.31 3.81
CA ASP A 427 19.06 1.83 3.23
C ASP A 427 18.77 3.26 3.73
N VAL A 428 18.23 4.08 2.85
CA VAL A 428 17.60 5.36 3.19
C VAL A 428 16.10 5.20 2.96
N ILE A 429 15.32 5.45 4.01
CA ILE A 429 13.86 5.22 4.01
C ILE A 429 13.16 6.57 4.15
N ASP A 430 12.26 6.84 3.20
CA ASP A 430 11.41 8.01 3.21
C ASP A 430 10.39 7.97 4.37
N LYS A 431 10.38 9.07 5.15
CA LYS A 431 9.59 9.19 6.38
C LYS A 431 8.08 9.19 6.13
N GLU A 432 7.64 9.66 4.95
CA GLU A 432 6.23 9.89 4.63
C GLU A 432 5.65 8.76 3.77
N SER A 433 6.42 8.27 2.80
CA SER A 433 5.99 7.29 1.79
C SER A 433 6.45 5.87 2.07
N GLY A 434 7.41 5.66 2.98
CA GLY A 434 8.00 4.35 3.27
C GLY A 434 8.77 3.74 2.08
N LYS A 435 9.09 4.56 1.06
CA LYS A 435 9.88 4.15 -0.11
C LYS A 435 11.37 4.31 0.15
N PHE A 436 12.18 3.55 -0.56
CA PHE A 436 13.64 3.63 -0.50
C PHE A 436 14.15 4.67 -1.50
N GLY A 437 15.13 5.49 -1.10
CA GLY A 437 15.85 6.40 -2.02
C GLY A 437 16.60 7.54 -1.33
N GLY A 438 17.47 8.22 -2.07
CA GLY A 438 18.31 9.33 -1.60
C GLY A 438 19.60 8.92 -0.90
N LEU A 439 20.20 7.78 -1.26
CA LEU A 439 21.47 7.33 -0.69
C LEU A 439 22.65 8.05 -1.37
N PRO A 440 23.54 8.73 -0.62
CA PRO A 440 24.73 9.34 -1.21
C PRO A 440 25.61 8.33 -1.94
N PRO A 441 26.19 8.69 -3.09
CA PRO A 441 27.08 7.79 -3.83
C PRO A 441 28.28 7.32 -3.01
N VAL A 442 28.49 6.01 -2.92
CA VAL A 442 29.61 5.40 -2.19
C VAL A 442 30.70 4.94 -3.15
N ARG A 443 31.89 5.51 -2.99
CA ARG A 443 33.08 5.13 -3.76
C ARG A 443 33.57 3.76 -3.31
N HIS A 444 33.83 2.85 -4.24
CA HIS A 444 34.27 1.47 -4.03
C HIS A 444 33.28 0.57 -3.27
N ILE A 445 31.97 0.81 -3.43
CA ILE A 445 30.92 0.02 -2.76
C ILE A 445 31.04 -1.50 -3.00
N GLY A 446 31.61 -1.91 -4.14
CA GLY A 446 31.85 -3.31 -4.49
C GLY A 446 32.74 -4.07 -3.51
N LYS A 447 33.51 -3.37 -2.65
CA LYS A 447 34.28 -4.01 -1.58
C LYS A 447 33.39 -4.65 -0.50
N ILE A 448 32.13 -4.25 -0.37
CA ILE A 448 31.17 -4.77 0.60
C ILE A 448 30.43 -5.97 0.01
N THR A 449 31.13 -7.08 -0.24
CA THR A 449 30.57 -8.26 -0.93
C THR A 449 29.43 -8.96 -0.16
N SER A 450 29.24 -8.63 1.11
CA SER A 450 28.16 -9.14 1.98
C SER A 450 26.81 -8.46 1.80
N LEU A 451 26.77 -7.35 1.03
CA LEU A 451 25.60 -6.49 0.90
C LEU A 451 24.42 -7.23 0.26
N GLN A 452 23.28 -7.22 0.94
CA GLN A 452 22.00 -7.83 0.56
C GLN A 452 21.02 -6.79 0.01
N THR A 453 21.03 -5.55 0.52
CA THR A 453 20.18 -4.47 -0.01
C THR A 453 21.00 -3.22 -0.27
N LEU A 454 20.72 -2.59 -1.41
CA LEU A 454 21.30 -1.34 -1.87
C LEU A 454 20.19 -0.62 -2.65
N PRO A 455 19.65 0.49 -2.13
CA PRO A 455 18.56 1.17 -2.79
C PRO A 455 19.02 1.82 -4.09
N GLU A 456 20.19 2.45 -4.11
CA GLU A 456 20.66 3.26 -5.23
C GLU A 456 22.15 3.03 -5.52
N PHE A 457 22.51 3.02 -6.80
CA PHE A 457 23.89 2.94 -7.28
C PHE A 457 24.13 4.00 -8.36
N HIS A 458 25.17 4.83 -8.19
CA HIS A 458 25.48 5.93 -9.09
C HIS A 458 26.81 5.69 -9.81
N ILE A 459 26.74 5.60 -11.13
CA ILE A 459 27.90 5.45 -12.00
C ILE A 459 28.49 6.82 -12.30
N ARG A 460 29.80 6.95 -12.14
CA ARG A 460 30.55 8.18 -12.44
C ARG A 460 31.85 7.84 -13.17
N LYS A 461 32.43 8.81 -13.88
CA LYS A 461 33.75 8.67 -14.54
C LYS A 461 34.93 8.55 -13.55
N GLU A 462 34.67 8.86 -12.28
CA GLU A 462 35.64 8.83 -11.20
C GLU A 462 35.97 7.38 -10.80
N LYS A 463 37.26 7.09 -10.58
CA LYS A 463 37.69 5.76 -10.14
C LYS A 463 36.98 5.34 -8.85
N GLY A 464 36.39 4.15 -8.80
CA GLY A 464 35.60 3.62 -7.68
C GLY A 464 34.09 3.79 -7.79
N PHE A 465 33.59 4.46 -8.84
CA PHE A 465 32.16 4.50 -9.17
C PHE A 465 31.87 3.79 -10.48
N GLU A 466 32.82 2.98 -10.97
CA GLU A 466 32.63 2.20 -12.18
C GLU A 466 31.58 1.13 -11.94
N LEU A 467 30.93 0.70 -13.02
CA LEU A 467 29.94 -0.38 -12.96
C LEU A 467 30.52 -1.69 -12.40
N GLN A 468 31.84 -1.87 -12.55
CA GLN A 468 32.70 -2.91 -11.97
C GLN A 468 32.50 -3.11 -10.47
N GLN A 469 32.06 -2.08 -9.76
CA GLN A 469 31.73 -2.21 -8.35
C GLN A 469 30.51 -3.12 -8.11
N LEU A 470 29.49 -3.09 -8.96
CA LEU A 470 28.35 -4.02 -8.87
C LEU A 470 28.79 -5.46 -9.11
N GLY A 471 29.81 -5.69 -9.97
CA GLY A 471 30.56 -6.94 -10.21
C GLY A 471 30.85 -7.80 -8.97
N ASN A 472 31.04 -7.14 -7.84
CA ASN A 472 31.47 -7.76 -6.60
C ASN A 472 30.31 -7.98 -5.60
N LEU A 473 29.12 -7.45 -5.87
CA LEU A 473 27.94 -7.48 -4.98
C LEU A 473 27.00 -8.65 -5.29
N ARG A 474 27.54 -9.87 -5.35
CA ARG A 474 26.82 -11.09 -5.73
C ARG A 474 25.72 -11.53 -4.77
N ALA A 475 25.65 -10.92 -3.59
CA ALA A 475 24.68 -11.26 -2.55
C ALA A 475 23.47 -10.32 -2.54
N LEU A 476 23.42 -9.35 -3.46
CA LEU A 476 22.40 -8.31 -3.53
C LEU A 476 21.04 -8.88 -3.95
N LYS A 477 19.99 -8.50 -3.23
CA LYS A 477 18.59 -8.91 -3.42
C LYS A 477 17.68 -7.69 -3.32
N GLY A 478 16.41 -7.86 -3.68
CA GLY A 478 15.40 -6.80 -3.60
C GLY A 478 15.31 -5.96 -4.87
N SER A 479 15.26 -4.64 -4.73
CA SER A 479 15.14 -3.68 -5.83
C SER A 479 16.34 -2.72 -5.81
N LEU A 480 16.96 -2.48 -6.98
CA LEU A 480 18.11 -1.57 -7.13
C LEU A 480 17.80 -0.50 -8.18
N PHE A 481 18.04 0.77 -7.83
CA PHE A 481 18.03 1.90 -8.75
C PHE A 481 19.45 2.20 -9.25
N ILE A 482 19.67 2.23 -10.57
CA ILE A 482 20.98 2.57 -11.16
C ILE A 482 20.89 3.91 -11.89
N TYR A 483 21.80 4.83 -11.54
CA TYR A 483 21.95 6.16 -12.12
C TYR A 483 23.30 6.32 -12.85
N GLY A 484 23.38 7.25 -13.80
CA GLY A 484 24.66 7.69 -14.37
C GLY A 484 25.26 6.79 -15.47
N LEU A 485 24.44 5.94 -16.10
CA LEU A 485 24.87 4.98 -17.13
C LEU A 485 25.56 5.63 -18.34
N GLU A 486 25.25 6.89 -18.63
CA GLU A 486 25.88 7.70 -19.67
C GLU A 486 27.39 7.92 -19.45
N ASN A 487 27.89 7.66 -18.23
CA ASN A 487 29.30 7.84 -17.87
C ASN A 487 30.19 6.62 -18.17
N VAL A 488 29.62 5.51 -18.63
CA VAL A 488 30.37 4.29 -18.99
C VAL A 488 31.13 4.51 -20.32
N SER A 489 32.47 4.54 -20.26
CA SER A 489 33.35 4.93 -21.38
C SER A 489 33.47 3.83 -22.44
N HIS A 490 33.45 2.57 -22.02
CA HIS A 490 33.43 1.40 -22.88
C HIS A 490 32.14 0.63 -22.60
N LYS A 491 31.15 0.79 -23.48
CA LYS A 491 29.86 0.09 -23.37
C LYS A 491 30.01 -1.43 -23.20
N ASN A 492 31.15 -2.01 -23.59
CA ASN A 492 31.46 -3.44 -23.51
C ASN A 492 32.01 -3.94 -22.16
N GLU A 493 32.59 -3.06 -21.34
CA GLU A 493 33.20 -3.42 -20.05
C GLU A 493 32.14 -3.48 -18.93
N ALA A 494 31.13 -2.62 -19.03
CA ALA A 494 29.91 -2.67 -18.23
C ALA A 494 29.09 -3.98 -18.37
N ILE A 495 29.25 -4.69 -19.48
CA ILE A 495 28.41 -5.84 -19.88
C ILE A 495 28.80 -7.10 -19.12
N GLY A 496 30.10 -7.41 -19.05
CA GLY A 496 30.58 -8.66 -18.45
C GLY A 496 30.28 -8.73 -16.95
N GLU A 497 30.35 -7.59 -16.27
CA GLU A 497 30.22 -7.56 -14.82
C GLU A 497 28.77 -7.52 -14.35
N LEU A 498 27.83 -6.97 -15.11
CA LEU A 498 26.41 -7.08 -14.78
C LEU A 498 25.86 -8.49 -15.06
N ALA A 499 26.40 -9.21 -16.06
CA ALA A 499 25.99 -10.56 -16.42
C ALA A 499 26.55 -11.66 -15.48
N GLU A 500 27.70 -11.44 -14.83
CA GLU A 500 28.28 -12.39 -13.84
C GLU A 500 27.65 -12.31 -12.45
N ASN A 501 26.81 -11.32 -12.19
CA ASN A 501 26.15 -11.14 -10.90
C ASN A 501 24.73 -11.70 -10.93
N ASP A 502 24.39 -12.55 -9.95
CA ASP A 502 23.00 -12.78 -9.54
C ASP A 502 22.43 -11.47 -8.96
N LEU A 503 22.07 -10.53 -9.85
CA LEU A 503 21.45 -9.26 -9.50
C LEU A 503 20.03 -9.48 -8.94
N PRO A 504 19.50 -8.53 -8.15
CA PRO A 504 18.14 -8.57 -7.62
C PRO A 504 17.05 -8.88 -8.65
N LYS A 505 15.96 -9.56 -8.22
CA LYS A 505 14.79 -9.91 -9.06
C LYS A 505 14.06 -8.71 -9.67
N GLU A 506 14.29 -7.51 -9.13
CA GLU A 506 13.76 -6.25 -9.64
C GLU A 506 14.92 -5.27 -9.92
N LEU A 507 15.08 -4.88 -11.18
CA LEU A 507 16.05 -3.88 -11.60
C LEU A 507 15.34 -2.65 -12.16
N LYS A 508 15.63 -1.47 -11.59
CA LYS A 508 15.14 -0.19 -12.10
C LYS A 508 16.32 0.65 -12.56
N ILE A 509 16.32 1.01 -13.84
CA ILE A 509 17.36 1.85 -14.42
C ILE A 509 16.77 3.24 -14.62
N GLN A 510 17.34 4.25 -13.96
CA GLN A 510 16.91 5.64 -14.07
C GLN A 510 18.08 6.56 -14.42
N ASP A 511 18.04 7.25 -15.56
CA ASP A 511 19.01 8.31 -15.86
C ASP A 511 18.45 9.65 -15.38
N CYS A 512 19.14 10.33 -14.47
CA CYS A 512 18.73 11.63 -13.96
C CYS A 512 19.71 12.69 -14.44
N ALA A 513 19.40 13.36 -15.54
CA ALA A 513 19.80 14.75 -15.67
C ALA A 513 19.05 15.54 -14.57
N GLN A 514 19.81 16.14 -13.66
CA GLN A 514 19.32 16.83 -12.47
C GLN A 514 18.18 17.82 -12.78
N GLY A 515 17.15 17.76 -11.94
CA GLY A 515 16.46 18.93 -11.38
C GLY A 515 15.64 19.79 -12.34
N SER A 516 14.34 19.58 -12.36
CA SER A 516 13.36 20.51 -11.77
C SER A 516 11.96 20.07 -12.16
N THR A 517 11.06 20.12 -11.18
CA THR A 517 9.61 20.09 -11.39
C THR A 517 9.25 21.23 -12.35
N LEU A 518 9.09 20.93 -13.64
CA LEU A 518 8.64 21.89 -14.63
C LEU A 518 7.16 21.63 -14.89
N SER A 519 6.30 22.32 -14.13
CA SER A 519 4.99 22.68 -14.65
C SER A 519 5.24 23.61 -15.83
N LEU A 520 4.99 23.22 -17.08
CA LEU A 520 5.20 24.17 -18.19
C LEU A 520 4.37 23.94 -19.45
N CYS A 521 3.79 25.05 -19.88
CA CYS A 521 3.03 25.34 -21.08
C CYS A 521 3.84 25.15 -22.37
N GLU A 522 3.11 25.05 -23.49
CA GLU A 522 3.54 24.75 -24.87
C GLU A 522 4.80 25.50 -25.38
N GLY A 523 5.19 26.63 -24.80
CA GLY A 523 6.34 27.43 -25.25
C GLY A 523 7.73 26.83 -24.92
N GLN A 524 7.89 26.04 -23.86
CA GLN A 524 9.21 25.49 -23.49
C GLN A 524 9.54 24.14 -24.14
N LEU A 525 8.53 23.44 -24.67
CA LEU A 525 8.75 22.23 -25.49
C LEU A 525 9.57 22.55 -26.74
N GLN A 526 9.31 23.68 -27.38
CA GLN A 526 10.07 24.13 -28.55
C GLN A 526 11.53 24.47 -28.20
N ALA A 527 11.77 25.06 -27.02
CA ALA A 527 13.11 25.41 -26.55
C ALA A 527 13.93 24.18 -26.15
N TRP A 528 13.30 23.22 -25.45
CA TRP A 528 13.87 21.92 -25.11
C TRP A 528 14.17 21.09 -26.37
N TRP A 529 13.22 21.04 -27.32
CA TRP A 529 13.37 20.38 -28.63
C TRP A 529 14.49 21.00 -29.46
N ASN A 530 14.62 22.33 -29.49
CA ASN A 530 15.68 23.01 -30.23
C ASN A 530 17.08 22.80 -29.61
N CYS A 531 17.17 22.69 -28.29
CA CYS A 531 18.43 22.40 -27.59
C CYS A 531 18.86 20.93 -27.79
N HIS A 532 17.90 20.00 -27.82
CA HIS A 532 18.17 18.58 -28.10
C HIS A 532 18.45 18.29 -29.57
N LYS A 533 17.74 18.91 -30.52
CA LYS A 533 17.97 18.76 -31.97
C LYS A 533 19.38 19.18 -32.39
N LYS A 534 19.98 20.17 -31.71
CA LYS A 534 21.40 20.56 -31.90
C LYS A 534 22.38 19.52 -31.32
N ARG A 535 22.02 18.82 -30.25
CA ARG A 535 22.84 17.81 -29.58
C ARG A 535 22.83 16.46 -30.32
N VAL A 536 21.68 16.06 -30.86
CA VAL A 536 21.52 14.86 -31.71
C VAL A 536 22.35 14.98 -32.99
N LYS A 537 22.46 16.17 -33.57
CA LYS A 537 23.25 16.41 -34.79
C LYS A 537 24.77 16.25 -34.58
N PHE A 538 25.26 16.28 -33.34
CA PHE A 538 26.71 16.25 -33.02
C PHE A 538 27.25 14.85 -32.68
N ILE A 539 26.39 13.84 -32.47
CA ILE A 539 26.79 12.48 -32.05
C ILE A 539 26.81 11.49 -33.25
N TYR A 540 26.34 11.90 -34.43
CA TYR A 540 26.16 11.03 -35.60
C TYR A 540 27.39 10.88 -36.51
N THR A 541 28.60 10.87 -35.96
CA THR A 541 29.82 10.55 -36.73
C THR A 541 30.58 9.37 -36.11
N ARG A 542 30.30 8.20 -36.69
CA ARG A 542 31.05 6.92 -36.65
C ARG A 542 31.04 6.12 -35.35
N VAL A 543 30.42 4.93 -35.40
CA VAL A 543 30.89 3.73 -34.68
C VAL A 543 30.77 2.51 -35.62
N PRO A 544 31.87 1.82 -35.96
CA PRO A 544 31.85 0.51 -36.61
C PRO A 544 31.60 -0.63 -35.61
N GLU A 545 31.37 -1.82 -36.17
CA GLU A 545 30.77 -3.02 -35.60
C GLU A 545 31.51 -3.73 -34.44
N THR A 546 30.69 -4.42 -33.61
CA THR A 546 30.93 -5.65 -32.81
C THR A 546 31.58 -5.61 -31.41
N ARG A 547 30.77 -5.83 -30.35
CA ARG A 547 30.54 -7.13 -29.65
C ARG A 547 29.36 -6.99 -28.64
N GLN A 548 28.64 -8.08 -28.39
CA GLN A 548 27.25 -8.18 -27.90
C GLN A 548 27.05 -7.91 -26.39
N PHE A 549 25.83 -7.47 -26.04
CA PHE A 549 25.30 -7.16 -24.70
C PHE A 549 24.16 -8.14 -24.39
N ASP A 550 24.08 -8.68 -23.15
CA ASP A 550 23.01 -9.58 -22.70
C ASP A 550 22.71 -9.30 -21.22
N LEU A 551 21.45 -9.07 -20.85
CA LEU A 551 21.01 -8.90 -19.45
C LEU A 551 20.79 -10.28 -18.77
N PRO A 552 20.79 -10.37 -17.42
CA PRO A 552 20.63 -11.66 -16.72
C PRO A 552 19.32 -12.37 -17.05
N PHE A 553 19.40 -13.61 -17.54
CA PHE A 553 18.26 -14.43 -17.97
C PHE A 553 17.23 -14.74 -16.86
N SER A 554 17.59 -14.52 -15.59
CA SER A 554 16.75 -14.75 -14.41
C SER A 554 15.85 -13.55 -14.04
N LEU A 555 16.01 -12.39 -14.69
CA LEU A 555 15.19 -11.20 -14.43
C LEU A 555 13.70 -11.45 -14.70
N THR A 556 12.85 -11.09 -13.75
CA THR A 556 11.38 -11.18 -13.89
C THR A 556 10.73 -9.82 -14.12
N ASN A 557 11.27 -8.75 -13.51
CA ASN A 557 10.72 -7.39 -13.63
C ASN A 557 11.83 -6.42 -14.05
N LEU A 558 11.61 -5.66 -15.12
CA LEU A 558 12.56 -4.69 -15.64
C LEU A 558 11.87 -3.35 -15.91
N THR A 559 12.42 -2.26 -15.38
CA THR A 559 11.95 -0.90 -15.66
C THR A 559 13.09 -0.04 -16.18
N PHE A 560 12.87 0.61 -17.32
CA PHE A 560 13.71 1.68 -17.85
C PHE A 560 12.96 3.01 -17.70
N SER A 561 13.50 3.96 -16.94
CA SER A 561 12.92 5.28 -16.77
C SER A 561 13.92 6.38 -17.12
N TYR A 562 13.50 7.39 -17.89
CA TYR A 562 14.28 8.60 -18.21
C TYR A 562 15.64 8.36 -18.90
N CYS A 563 15.89 7.17 -19.46
CA CYS A 563 17.18 6.80 -20.04
C CYS A 563 17.29 7.15 -21.54
N ASN A 564 18.52 7.33 -22.05
CA ASN A 564 18.80 7.62 -23.45
C ASN A 564 19.08 6.35 -24.30
N ILE A 565 18.29 5.29 -24.07
CA ILE A 565 18.43 4.00 -24.77
C ILE A 565 17.86 4.06 -26.20
N THR A 566 18.63 3.59 -27.18
CA THR A 566 18.19 3.53 -28.60
C THR A 566 17.46 2.21 -28.90
N ASP A 567 16.74 2.12 -30.02
CA ASP A 567 16.04 0.90 -30.48
C ASP A 567 16.96 -0.34 -30.49
N ARG A 568 18.19 -0.15 -31.02
CA ARG A 568 19.23 -1.19 -31.01
C ARG A 568 19.70 -1.51 -29.59
N GLY A 569 19.83 -0.50 -28.72
CA GLY A 569 20.20 -0.70 -27.32
C GLY A 569 19.16 -1.50 -26.54
N LEU A 570 17.87 -1.22 -26.76
CA LEU A 570 16.76 -1.94 -26.14
C LEU A 570 16.67 -3.37 -26.67
N SER A 571 16.82 -3.57 -27.98
CA SER A 571 16.83 -4.92 -28.59
C SER A 571 17.94 -5.79 -28.02
N VAL A 572 19.10 -5.21 -27.73
CA VAL A 572 20.20 -5.96 -27.16
C VAL A 572 20.02 -6.15 -25.63
N CYS A 573 19.33 -5.25 -24.92
CA CYS A 573 18.94 -5.47 -23.50
C CYS A 573 18.04 -6.68 -23.34
N LEU A 574 17.02 -6.78 -24.18
CA LEU A 574 15.93 -7.74 -24.01
C LEU A 574 16.27 -9.13 -24.55
N ARG A 575 17.42 -9.26 -25.22
CA ARG A 575 17.93 -10.53 -25.74
C ARG A 575 18.23 -11.47 -24.57
N ASN A 576 17.83 -12.75 -24.71
CA ASN A 576 18.03 -13.82 -23.73
C ASN A 576 17.30 -13.67 -22.36
N LEU A 577 16.31 -12.76 -22.25
CA LEU A 577 15.50 -12.57 -21.03
C LEU A 577 14.27 -13.51 -20.98
N TYR A 578 14.51 -14.82 -20.97
CA TYR A 578 13.43 -15.83 -21.03
C TYR A 578 12.50 -15.85 -19.80
N SER A 579 12.95 -15.31 -18.66
CA SER A 579 12.20 -15.29 -17.40
C SER A 579 11.38 -14.02 -17.18
N LEU A 580 11.51 -13.01 -18.05
CA LEU A 580 10.89 -11.70 -17.87
C LEU A 580 9.38 -11.83 -17.91
N GLN A 581 8.69 -11.26 -16.91
CA GLN A 581 7.23 -11.25 -16.75
C GLN A 581 6.65 -9.83 -16.84
N TYR A 582 7.43 -8.81 -16.42
CA TYR A 582 7.04 -7.40 -16.45
C TYR A 582 8.12 -6.52 -17.08
N LEU A 583 7.72 -5.67 -18.02
CA LEU A 583 8.57 -4.65 -18.63
C LEU A 583 7.89 -3.28 -18.58
N GLU A 584 8.56 -2.28 -18.01
CA GLU A 584 8.12 -0.88 -18.04
C GLU A 584 9.15 0.02 -18.73
N LEU A 585 8.68 0.83 -19.68
CA LEU A 585 9.45 1.84 -20.39
C LEU A 585 8.84 3.21 -20.11
N GLU A 586 9.54 4.07 -19.38
CA GLU A 586 9.05 5.37 -18.96
C GLU A 586 9.98 6.50 -19.43
N ALA A 587 9.43 7.54 -20.05
CA ALA A 587 10.14 8.76 -20.41
C ALA A 587 11.42 8.55 -21.24
N ILE A 588 11.43 7.54 -22.12
CA ILE A 588 12.56 7.23 -23.01
C ILE A 588 12.43 8.04 -24.29
N MET A 589 13.25 9.09 -24.41
CA MET A 589 13.13 10.08 -25.50
C MET A 589 13.97 9.74 -26.74
N SER A 590 14.71 8.63 -26.72
CA SER A 590 15.53 8.14 -27.84
C SER A 590 14.96 6.90 -28.52
N LEU A 591 13.89 6.33 -27.96
CA LEU A 591 13.26 5.12 -28.47
C LEU A 591 12.24 5.50 -29.54
N VAL A 592 12.45 5.00 -30.75
CA VAL A 592 11.59 5.23 -31.92
C VAL A 592 10.81 3.97 -32.24
N THR A 593 11.39 2.78 -32.06
CA THR A 593 10.70 1.51 -32.30
C THR A 593 11.01 0.50 -31.20
N LEU A 594 10.02 -0.34 -30.86
CA LEU A 594 10.27 -1.53 -30.06
C LEU A 594 11.09 -2.58 -30.85
N PRO A 595 11.78 -3.50 -30.17
CA PRO A 595 12.65 -4.50 -30.79
C PRO A 595 12.03 -5.31 -31.94
N LEU A 596 12.91 -5.75 -32.86
CA LEU A 596 12.58 -6.65 -33.98
C LEU A 596 12.19 -8.06 -33.50
N GLU A 597 11.52 -8.81 -34.39
CA GLU A 597 10.91 -10.14 -34.15
C GLU A 597 11.84 -11.16 -33.47
N GLU A 598 13.13 -11.19 -33.84
CA GLU A 598 14.12 -12.09 -33.24
C GLU A 598 14.31 -11.89 -31.73
N THR A 599 14.14 -10.65 -31.24
CA THR A 599 14.30 -10.34 -29.81
C THR A 599 13.00 -10.56 -29.06
N MET A 600 11.87 -10.16 -29.65
CA MET A 600 10.56 -10.31 -29.01
C MET A 600 10.18 -11.78 -28.83
N SER A 601 10.44 -12.64 -29.81
CA SER A 601 10.15 -14.08 -29.74
C SER A 601 10.84 -14.81 -28.57
N GLN A 602 11.90 -14.23 -27.98
CA GLN A 602 12.60 -14.79 -26.82
C GLN A 602 11.92 -14.47 -25.48
N LEU A 603 11.06 -13.44 -25.43
CA LEU A 603 10.35 -13.00 -24.23
C LEU A 603 9.07 -13.83 -23.97
N GLY A 604 9.16 -15.15 -24.08
CA GLY A 604 8.00 -16.06 -24.04
C GLY A 604 7.23 -16.09 -22.72
N ARG A 605 7.76 -15.51 -21.65
CA ARG A 605 7.11 -15.40 -20.32
C ARG A 605 6.59 -14.00 -20.01
N LEU A 606 6.85 -13.01 -20.86
CA LEU A 606 6.44 -11.62 -20.61
C LEU A 606 4.92 -11.56 -20.59
N ARG A 607 4.31 -11.15 -19.47
CA ARG A 607 2.84 -11.06 -19.35
C ARG A 607 2.34 -9.63 -19.39
N TYR A 608 3.14 -8.67 -18.93
CA TYR A 608 2.74 -7.27 -18.86
C TYR A 608 3.82 -6.34 -19.40
N LEU A 609 3.46 -5.57 -20.42
CA LEU A 609 4.24 -4.46 -20.95
C LEU A 609 3.54 -3.13 -20.67
N LYS A 610 4.29 -2.18 -20.09
CA LYS A 610 3.83 -0.82 -19.83
C LYS A 610 4.77 0.20 -20.46
N ILE A 611 4.22 1.15 -21.21
CA ILE A 611 4.96 2.22 -21.86
C ILE A 611 4.35 3.55 -21.45
N LYS A 612 5.18 4.48 -20.96
CA LYS A 612 4.73 5.77 -20.46
C LYS A 612 5.63 6.88 -20.94
N SER A 613 5.08 7.94 -21.51
CA SER A 613 5.84 9.16 -21.84
C SER A 613 7.05 8.93 -22.79
N CYS A 614 7.03 7.88 -23.63
CA CYS A 614 8.04 7.65 -24.66
C CYS A 614 7.65 8.39 -25.94
N TRP A 615 7.98 9.68 -26.03
CA TRP A 615 7.35 10.56 -27.03
C TRP A 615 7.79 10.34 -28.45
N LEU A 616 9.00 9.84 -28.69
CA LEU A 616 9.49 9.56 -30.04
C LEU A 616 9.10 8.16 -30.54
N LEU A 617 8.46 7.35 -29.72
CA LEU A 617 8.08 5.98 -30.09
C LEU A 617 7.00 6.05 -31.17
N ARG A 618 7.32 5.50 -32.34
CA ARG A 618 6.47 5.47 -33.54
C ARG A 618 5.85 4.12 -33.82
N SER A 619 6.56 3.03 -33.52
CA SER A 619 6.11 1.67 -33.84
C SER A 619 6.34 0.70 -32.69
N LEU A 620 5.40 -0.24 -32.53
CA LEU A 620 5.47 -1.34 -31.57
C LEU A 620 6.28 -2.55 -32.08
N GLY A 621 6.86 -2.49 -33.28
CA GLY A 621 7.67 -3.58 -33.83
C GLY A 621 6.88 -4.88 -33.92
N ALA A 622 7.48 -6.00 -33.52
CA ALA A 622 6.87 -7.34 -33.58
C ALA A 622 6.06 -7.71 -32.32
N LEU A 623 5.30 -6.75 -31.77
CA LEU A 623 4.54 -6.94 -30.53
C LEU A 623 3.45 -8.01 -30.65
N ASP A 624 2.89 -8.16 -31.85
CA ASP A 624 1.87 -9.15 -32.21
C ASP A 624 2.33 -10.60 -31.98
N LYS A 625 3.65 -10.84 -31.96
CA LYS A 625 4.24 -12.18 -31.74
C LYS A 625 4.37 -12.57 -30.27
N LEU A 626 4.13 -11.66 -29.33
CA LEU A 626 4.24 -11.94 -27.90
C LEU A 626 2.95 -12.57 -27.35
N TYR A 627 3.10 -13.34 -26.26
CA TYR A 627 1.95 -13.69 -25.42
C TYR A 627 1.83 -12.67 -24.29
N LEU A 628 1.02 -11.63 -24.43
CA LEU A 628 0.80 -10.62 -23.38
C LEU A 628 -0.60 -10.76 -22.79
N GLU A 629 -0.71 -10.73 -21.47
CA GLU A 629 -1.98 -10.67 -20.74
C GLU A 629 -2.43 -9.21 -20.60
N LYS A 630 -1.49 -8.30 -20.31
CA LYS A 630 -1.76 -6.88 -20.08
C LYS A 630 -0.87 -5.97 -20.92
N PHE A 631 -1.46 -4.96 -21.52
CA PHE A 631 -0.73 -3.93 -22.25
C PHE A 631 -1.22 -2.53 -21.91
N GLU A 632 -0.30 -1.66 -21.49
CA GLU A 632 -0.60 -0.27 -21.13
C GLU A 632 0.31 0.71 -21.89
N VAL A 633 -0.30 1.70 -22.54
CA VAL A 633 0.43 2.83 -23.11
C VAL A 633 -0.17 4.14 -22.61
N ASN A 634 0.69 5.04 -22.14
CA ASN A 634 0.27 6.33 -21.60
C ASN A 634 1.16 7.47 -22.12
N PHE A 635 0.56 8.55 -22.64
CA PHE A 635 1.27 9.74 -23.13
C PHE A 635 2.38 9.43 -24.16
N CYS A 636 2.06 8.65 -25.19
CA CYS A 636 2.97 8.35 -26.31
C CYS A 636 2.37 8.90 -27.63
N PRO A 637 2.48 10.22 -27.88
CA PRO A 637 1.72 10.89 -28.94
C PRO A 637 2.15 10.52 -30.36
N CYS A 638 3.42 10.18 -30.59
CA CYS A 638 3.91 9.78 -31.92
C CYS A 638 3.69 8.31 -32.25
N LEU A 639 3.09 7.53 -31.34
CA LEU A 639 2.90 6.10 -31.55
C LEU A 639 1.80 5.88 -32.59
N GLU A 640 2.18 5.22 -33.68
CA GLU A 640 1.29 4.85 -34.77
C GLU A 640 1.07 3.33 -34.72
N PHE A 641 -0.19 2.92 -34.66
CA PHE A 641 -0.60 1.52 -34.77
C PHE A 641 -0.80 1.19 -36.25
N GLU A 642 0.28 1.19 -37.01
CA GLU A 642 0.30 0.80 -38.42
C GLU A 642 1.11 -0.47 -38.61
N ASN A 643 0.62 -1.36 -39.47
CA ASN A 643 1.31 -2.58 -39.86
C ASN A 643 1.35 -2.62 -41.38
N GLU A 644 2.54 -2.83 -41.98
CA GLU A 644 2.73 -2.85 -43.44
C GLU A 644 2.05 -4.05 -44.12
N LYS A 645 1.56 -5.00 -43.32
CA LYS A 645 0.78 -6.18 -43.71
C LYS A 645 -0.48 -6.18 -42.85
N HIS A 646 -1.65 -6.48 -43.42
CA HIS A 646 -2.99 -6.37 -42.83
C HIS A 646 -3.28 -7.17 -41.51
N ASP A 647 -2.27 -7.49 -40.68
CA ASP A 647 -2.39 -8.14 -39.37
C ASP A 647 -2.42 -7.10 -38.23
N SER A 648 -3.09 -7.39 -37.10
CA SER A 648 -3.15 -6.45 -35.97
C SER A 648 -1.76 -6.12 -35.39
N PRO A 649 -1.53 -4.87 -34.96
CA PRO A 649 -0.31 -4.47 -34.26
C PRO A 649 -0.23 -4.95 -32.80
N LEU A 650 -1.28 -5.62 -32.31
CA LEU A 650 -1.43 -6.09 -30.94
C LEU A 650 -1.55 -7.62 -30.90
N PRO A 651 -1.05 -8.29 -29.84
CA PRO A 651 -1.15 -9.73 -29.70
C PRO A 651 -2.58 -10.19 -29.33
N SER A 652 -3.03 -11.29 -29.92
CA SER A 652 -4.37 -11.87 -29.70
C SER A 652 -4.58 -12.49 -28.31
N SER A 653 -3.50 -12.62 -27.53
CA SER A 653 -3.51 -13.17 -26.16
C SER A 653 -3.97 -12.17 -25.09
N LEU A 654 -4.14 -10.89 -25.44
CA LEU A 654 -4.48 -9.83 -24.49
C LEU A 654 -5.78 -10.08 -23.76
N GLU A 655 -5.73 -9.90 -22.44
CA GLU A 655 -6.88 -9.91 -21.53
C GLU A 655 -7.26 -8.48 -21.12
N TRP A 656 -6.27 -7.57 -21.09
CA TRP A 656 -6.44 -6.21 -20.61
C TRP A 656 -5.63 -5.21 -21.45
N LEU A 657 -6.33 -4.24 -22.04
CA LEU A 657 -5.75 -3.19 -22.89
C LEU A 657 -6.08 -1.81 -22.35
N LYS A 658 -5.05 -0.97 -22.21
CA LYS A 658 -5.21 0.41 -21.76
C LYS A 658 -4.36 1.38 -22.54
N LEU A 659 -5.00 2.30 -23.26
CA LEU A 659 -4.34 3.35 -24.03
C LEU A 659 -4.80 4.72 -23.52
N ARG A 660 -3.85 5.61 -23.25
CA ARG A 660 -4.13 6.96 -22.76
C ARG A 660 -3.30 7.99 -23.51
N TRP A 661 -3.93 9.04 -24.02
CA TRP A 661 -3.25 10.16 -24.69
C TRP A 661 -2.32 9.67 -25.81
N CYS A 662 -2.84 8.73 -26.62
CA CYS A 662 -2.14 8.10 -27.75
C CYS A 662 -2.95 8.26 -29.04
N THR A 663 -2.30 8.12 -30.19
CA THR A 663 -2.98 8.10 -31.50
C THR A 663 -3.43 6.68 -31.82
N VAL A 664 -4.71 6.46 -32.12
CA VAL A 664 -5.30 5.14 -32.41
C VAL A 664 -5.83 5.12 -33.84
N SER A 665 -5.30 4.24 -34.69
CA SER A 665 -5.80 4.06 -36.07
C SER A 665 -7.05 3.18 -36.08
N SER A 666 -7.90 3.30 -37.11
CA SER A 666 -9.11 2.47 -37.27
C SER A 666 -8.81 0.96 -37.32
N GLY A 667 -7.60 0.56 -37.71
CA GLY A 667 -7.14 -0.83 -37.77
C GLY A 667 -6.55 -1.38 -36.46
N THR A 668 -6.37 -0.55 -35.42
CA THR A 668 -5.72 -0.98 -34.15
C THR A 668 -6.47 -2.13 -33.48
N LEU A 669 -7.81 -2.10 -33.58
CA LEU A 669 -8.73 -3.00 -32.89
C LEU A 669 -9.49 -3.92 -33.86
N SER A 670 -9.08 -4.00 -35.14
CA SER A 670 -9.82 -4.70 -36.20
C SER A 670 -9.58 -6.21 -36.28
N CYS A 671 -8.92 -6.81 -35.29
CA CYS A 671 -8.63 -8.24 -35.21
C CYS A 671 -9.39 -8.92 -34.07
N ASP A 672 -9.44 -10.25 -34.11
CA ASP A 672 -10.11 -11.05 -33.10
C ASP A 672 -9.24 -11.18 -31.84
N PHE A 673 -9.81 -10.82 -30.70
CA PHE A 673 -9.16 -10.91 -29.39
C PHE A 673 -9.99 -11.82 -28.47
N PRO A 674 -9.79 -13.16 -28.54
CA PRO A 674 -10.65 -14.14 -27.90
C PRO A 674 -10.55 -14.18 -26.36
N LYS A 675 -9.64 -13.41 -25.76
CA LYS A 675 -9.45 -13.33 -24.30
C LYS A 675 -9.62 -11.93 -23.74
N LEU A 676 -9.83 -10.92 -24.60
CA LEU A 676 -9.81 -9.53 -24.18
C LEU A 676 -11.09 -9.21 -23.43
N ASP A 677 -10.95 -8.98 -22.12
CA ASP A 677 -12.05 -8.70 -21.20
C ASP A 677 -12.24 -7.20 -20.99
N TYR A 678 -11.12 -6.46 -20.92
CA TYR A 678 -11.09 -5.06 -20.53
C TYR A 678 -10.38 -4.18 -21.57
N VAL A 679 -11.07 -3.15 -22.05
CA VAL A 679 -10.55 -2.14 -22.97
C VAL A 679 -10.79 -0.75 -22.41
N TYR A 680 -9.73 0.04 -22.29
CA TYR A 680 -9.79 1.42 -21.79
C TYR A 680 -9.03 2.38 -22.70
N LEU A 681 -9.74 3.31 -23.33
CA LEU A 681 -9.19 4.40 -24.13
C LEU A 681 -9.53 5.75 -23.46
N GLU A 682 -8.52 6.55 -23.13
CA GLU A 682 -8.69 7.89 -22.55
C GLU A 682 -7.88 8.93 -23.31
N GLY A 683 -8.51 10.02 -23.75
CA GLY A 683 -7.78 11.13 -24.38
C GLY A 683 -7.09 10.77 -25.71
N CYS A 684 -7.52 9.68 -26.36
CA CYS A 684 -6.89 9.19 -27.58
C CYS A 684 -7.39 9.94 -28.83
N CYS A 685 -6.47 10.40 -29.67
CA CYS A 685 -6.78 10.93 -31.00
C CYS A 685 -7.00 9.74 -31.94
N SER A 686 -8.13 9.67 -32.63
CA SER A 686 -8.52 8.47 -33.40
C SER A 686 -8.94 8.81 -34.82
N SER A 687 -9.00 7.79 -35.68
CA SER A 687 -9.85 7.84 -36.87
C SER A 687 -11.30 8.15 -36.47
N THR A 688 -12.04 8.82 -37.36
CA THR A 688 -13.42 9.25 -37.12
C THR A 688 -14.39 8.10 -36.86
N SER A 689 -14.04 6.88 -37.29
CA SER A 689 -14.78 5.65 -37.05
C SER A 689 -13.91 4.64 -36.31
N LEU A 690 -14.48 3.97 -35.31
CA LEU A 690 -13.85 2.88 -34.56
C LEU A 690 -14.72 1.61 -34.68
N SER A 691 -14.15 0.53 -35.23
CA SER A 691 -14.82 -0.77 -35.33
C SER A 691 -14.35 -1.70 -34.21
N ILE A 692 -15.32 -2.31 -33.52
CA ILE A 692 -15.11 -3.24 -32.39
C ILE A 692 -15.88 -4.56 -32.58
N ASP A 693 -16.29 -4.84 -33.82
CA ASP A 693 -17.10 -6.00 -34.23
C ASP A 693 -16.47 -7.36 -33.93
N LYS A 694 -15.13 -7.41 -33.81
CA LYS A 694 -14.39 -8.65 -33.54
C LYS A 694 -14.01 -8.85 -32.07
N MET A 695 -14.42 -7.97 -31.17
CA MET A 695 -14.03 -8.00 -29.76
C MET A 695 -15.01 -8.76 -28.87
N THR A 696 -15.51 -9.91 -29.32
CA THR A 696 -16.68 -10.59 -28.75
C THR A 696 -16.54 -11.02 -27.28
N SER A 697 -15.31 -11.09 -26.74
CA SER A 697 -15.02 -11.46 -25.35
C SER A 697 -15.02 -10.29 -24.37
N VAL A 698 -15.08 -9.04 -24.84
CA VAL A 698 -14.99 -7.85 -23.98
C VAL A 698 -16.25 -7.73 -23.14
N THR A 699 -16.07 -7.64 -21.81
CA THR A 699 -17.15 -7.34 -20.86
C THR A 699 -17.11 -5.88 -20.42
N ASN A 700 -15.93 -5.25 -20.44
CA ASN A 700 -15.69 -3.93 -19.89
C ASN A 700 -15.05 -3.00 -20.92
N LEU A 701 -15.84 -2.09 -21.48
CA LEU A 701 -15.40 -1.11 -22.48
C LEU A 701 -15.49 0.31 -21.94
N THR A 702 -14.37 1.03 -21.90
CA THR A 702 -14.31 2.44 -21.52
C THR A 702 -13.69 3.28 -22.62
N LEU A 703 -14.43 4.27 -23.11
CA LEU A 703 -14.01 5.30 -24.04
C LEU A 703 -14.29 6.66 -23.38
N THR A 704 -13.23 7.41 -23.04
CA THR A 704 -13.37 8.72 -22.42
C THR A 704 -12.47 9.77 -23.04
N GLY A 705 -13.00 10.96 -23.33
CA GLY A 705 -12.19 12.09 -23.80
C GLY A 705 -11.55 11.89 -25.17
N CYS A 706 -12.10 11.02 -26.02
CA CYS A 706 -11.60 10.79 -27.39
C CYS A 706 -12.30 11.76 -28.36
N PRO A 707 -11.64 12.85 -28.82
CA PRO A 707 -12.33 13.96 -29.49
C PRO A 707 -12.75 13.67 -30.93
N ASP A 708 -12.19 12.64 -31.56
CA ASP A 708 -12.36 12.38 -33.00
C ASP A 708 -13.41 11.31 -33.32
N ILE A 709 -13.74 10.46 -32.34
CA ILE A 709 -14.68 9.35 -32.55
C ILE A 709 -16.07 9.90 -32.84
N SER A 710 -16.57 9.60 -34.04
CA SER A 710 -17.90 9.98 -34.51
C SER A 710 -18.83 8.79 -34.74
N ILE A 711 -18.27 7.63 -35.09
CA ILE A 711 -19.01 6.40 -35.40
C ILE A 711 -18.39 5.26 -34.60
N LEU A 712 -19.24 4.47 -33.93
CA LEU A 712 -18.89 3.22 -33.24
C LEU A 712 -19.63 2.06 -33.93
N SER A 713 -18.90 1.17 -34.61
CA SER A 713 -19.48 -0.01 -35.27
C SER A 713 -19.16 -1.29 -34.51
N GLY A 714 -20.12 -2.23 -34.47
CA GLY A 714 -19.91 -3.56 -33.90
C GLY A 714 -20.26 -3.74 -32.41
N LEU A 715 -20.74 -2.70 -31.74
CA LEU A 715 -21.21 -2.74 -30.33
C LEU A 715 -22.25 -3.86 -30.06
N HIS A 716 -23.09 -4.20 -31.03
CA HIS A 716 -24.18 -5.19 -30.92
C HIS A 716 -23.69 -6.65 -30.87
N PHE A 717 -22.44 -6.90 -31.25
CA PHE A 717 -21.82 -8.22 -31.12
C PHE A 717 -21.29 -8.47 -29.70
N LEU A 718 -21.28 -7.45 -28.83
CA LEU A 718 -20.66 -7.51 -27.51
C LEU A 718 -21.69 -7.80 -26.40
N HIS A 719 -21.28 -8.59 -25.42
CA HIS A 719 -22.01 -8.82 -24.18
C HIS A 719 -21.28 -8.06 -23.05
N LEU A 720 -21.72 -6.84 -22.76
CA LEU A 720 -21.01 -5.94 -21.85
C LEU A 720 -21.59 -6.01 -20.44
N GLU A 721 -20.73 -6.17 -19.44
CA GLU A 721 -21.07 -5.87 -18.04
C GLU A 721 -21.05 -4.36 -17.84
N LYS A 722 -19.99 -3.68 -18.32
CA LYS A 722 -19.81 -2.23 -18.19
C LYS A 722 -19.47 -1.55 -19.51
N LEU A 723 -20.24 -0.52 -19.84
CA LEU A 723 -19.99 0.37 -20.96
C LEU A 723 -19.84 1.80 -20.46
N HIS A 724 -18.69 2.42 -20.69
CA HIS A 724 -18.40 3.80 -20.30
C HIS A 724 -18.08 4.64 -21.52
N LEU A 725 -18.93 5.62 -21.84
CA LEU A 725 -18.82 6.51 -22.99
C LEU A 725 -18.95 7.97 -22.53
N THR A 726 -17.84 8.65 -22.23
CA THR A 726 -17.87 10.04 -21.72
C THR A 726 -16.93 10.96 -22.48
N LEU A 727 -17.25 12.25 -22.55
CA LEU A 727 -16.42 13.26 -23.20
C LEU A 727 -16.10 12.92 -24.68
N LEU A 728 -17.11 12.43 -25.41
CA LEU A 728 -17.04 12.06 -26.84
C LEU A 728 -17.84 13.06 -27.71
N PRO A 729 -17.31 14.27 -27.97
CA PRO A 729 -18.10 15.39 -28.50
C PRO A 729 -18.63 15.19 -29.93
N LYS A 730 -18.01 14.32 -30.74
CA LYS A 730 -18.39 14.09 -32.15
C LYS A 730 -19.28 12.86 -32.35
N LEU A 731 -19.57 12.09 -31.29
CA LEU A 731 -20.27 10.82 -31.39
C LEU A 731 -21.72 11.02 -31.88
N LYS A 732 -22.05 10.45 -33.04
CA LYS A 732 -23.41 10.49 -33.61
C LYS A 732 -24.23 9.30 -33.12
N VAL A 733 -25.05 9.54 -32.10
CA VAL A 733 -25.87 8.49 -31.48
C VAL A 733 -26.84 7.81 -32.45
N LYS A 734 -27.34 8.54 -33.46
CA LYS A 734 -28.24 7.96 -34.48
C LYS A 734 -27.62 6.78 -35.23
N ASP A 735 -26.31 6.82 -35.42
CA ASP A 735 -25.57 5.75 -36.10
C ASP A 735 -25.27 4.57 -35.16
N CYS A 736 -25.34 4.79 -33.84
CA CYS A 736 -25.22 3.76 -32.81
C CYS A 736 -26.55 3.01 -32.54
N LEU A 737 -27.70 3.56 -32.96
CA LEU A 737 -29.03 2.96 -32.75
C LEU A 737 -29.17 1.54 -33.35
N GLN A 738 -28.49 1.29 -34.47
CA GLN A 738 -28.54 -0.01 -35.15
C GLN A 738 -27.52 -1.01 -34.59
N SER A 739 -26.61 -0.56 -33.73
CA SER A 739 -25.44 -1.32 -33.29
C SER A 739 -25.34 -1.44 -31.77
N TRP A 740 -26.37 -1.16 -30.98
CA TRP A 740 -26.28 -1.22 -29.51
C TRP A 740 -26.20 -2.67 -28.98
N PRO A 741 -25.44 -2.95 -27.90
CA PRO A 741 -25.39 -4.28 -27.28
C PRO A 741 -26.76 -4.74 -26.77
N SER A 742 -27.02 -6.05 -26.86
CA SER A 742 -28.26 -6.68 -26.39
C SER A 742 -28.39 -6.66 -24.86
N SER A 743 -27.27 -6.65 -24.14
CA SER A 743 -27.18 -6.61 -22.68
C SER A 743 -26.05 -5.68 -22.24
N THR A 744 -26.37 -4.76 -21.33
CA THR A 744 -25.40 -3.90 -20.62
C THR A 744 -25.88 -3.73 -19.19
N GLU A 745 -25.11 -4.17 -18.19
CA GLU A 745 -25.54 -4.04 -16.80
C GLU A 745 -25.33 -2.62 -16.27
N GLU A 746 -24.20 -2.00 -16.61
CA GLU A 746 -23.79 -0.68 -16.14
C GLU A 746 -23.38 0.23 -17.32
N LEU A 747 -24.04 1.38 -17.45
CA LEU A 747 -23.78 2.37 -18.48
C LEU A 747 -23.30 3.68 -17.85
N HIS A 748 -22.13 4.18 -18.24
CA HIS A 748 -21.69 5.54 -17.97
C HIS A 748 -21.81 6.39 -19.23
N THR A 749 -22.44 7.56 -19.14
CA THR A 749 -22.56 8.47 -20.28
C THR A 749 -22.65 9.93 -19.86
N ASP A 750 -22.14 10.84 -20.70
CA ASP A 750 -22.38 12.28 -20.64
C ASP A 750 -23.32 12.78 -21.76
N ASN A 751 -23.80 11.86 -22.60
CA ASN A 751 -24.67 12.13 -23.73
C ASN A 751 -26.05 11.48 -23.54
N LEU A 752 -27.07 12.31 -23.33
CA LEU A 752 -28.43 11.88 -23.04
C LEU A 752 -29.15 11.28 -24.25
N GLU A 753 -28.74 11.63 -25.48
CA GLU A 753 -29.31 11.04 -26.70
C GLU A 753 -29.14 9.52 -26.73
N ILE A 754 -28.11 8.97 -26.05
CA ILE A 754 -27.89 7.53 -25.92
C ILE A 754 -29.07 6.83 -25.25
N LEU A 755 -29.78 7.50 -24.33
CA LEU A 755 -30.92 6.92 -23.63
C LEU A 755 -32.11 6.65 -24.58
N LYS A 756 -32.20 7.39 -25.69
CA LYS A 756 -33.25 7.19 -26.71
C LYS A 756 -33.12 5.85 -27.43
N ILE A 757 -31.97 5.17 -27.35
CA ILE A 757 -31.78 3.84 -27.93
C ILE A 757 -32.75 2.83 -27.29
N PHE A 758 -33.01 2.98 -26.00
CA PHE A 758 -33.92 2.11 -25.24
C PHE A 758 -35.41 2.39 -25.53
N SER A 759 -35.76 3.38 -26.35
CA SER A 759 -37.13 3.56 -26.83
C SER A 759 -37.52 2.53 -27.90
N SER A 760 -36.53 1.95 -28.58
CA SER A 760 -36.72 0.88 -29.55
C SER A 760 -36.84 -0.46 -28.80
N LYS A 761 -37.92 -1.21 -29.00
CA LYS A 761 -38.25 -2.45 -28.24
C LYS A 761 -37.23 -3.61 -28.40
N THR A 762 -36.09 -3.38 -29.05
CA THR A 762 -35.06 -4.38 -29.36
C THR A 762 -33.94 -4.44 -28.32
N SER A 763 -33.76 -3.41 -27.48
CA SER A 763 -32.64 -3.32 -26.52
C SER A 763 -33.13 -3.33 -25.08
N ILE A 764 -32.40 -4.00 -24.18
CA ILE A 764 -32.71 -4.06 -22.74
C ILE A 764 -32.04 -2.88 -22.02
N PRO A 765 -32.76 -2.09 -21.19
CA PRO A 765 -32.16 -1.00 -20.45
C PRO A 765 -31.24 -1.48 -19.31
N PRO A 766 -30.17 -0.73 -18.98
CA PRO A 766 -29.20 -1.12 -17.96
C PRO A 766 -29.78 -1.09 -16.54
N ARG A 767 -29.19 -1.89 -15.64
CA ARG A 767 -29.55 -1.87 -14.21
C ARG A 767 -28.90 -0.69 -13.48
N THR A 768 -27.72 -0.27 -13.92
CA THR A 768 -26.99 0.87 -13.38
C THR A 768 -26.74 1.91 -14.46
N LEU A 769 -27.14 3.15 -14.21
CA LEU A 769 -26.87 4.30 -15.08
C LEU A 769 -26.08 5.35 -14.29
N ILE A 770 -24.92 5.74 -14.83
CA ILE A 770 -24.04 6.75 -14.26
C ILE A 770 -23.92 7.89 -15.27
N LEU A 771 -24.52 9.03 -14.93
CA LEU A 771 -24.45 10.23 -15.74
C LEU A 771 -23.27 11.06 -15.27
N GLU A 772 -22.24 11.19 -16.10
CA GLU A 772 -21.03 11.94 -15.75
C GLU A 772 -20.92 13.22 -16.58
N PHE A 773 -20.34 14.29 -16.02
CA PHE A 773 -19.96 15.50 -16.77
C PHE A 773 -21.06 16.22 -17.59
N LEU A 774 -22.35 15.92 -17.35
CA LEU A 774 -23.48 16.56 -18.03
C LEU A 774 -23.37 18.09 -17.99
N GLN A 775 -23.32 18.71 -19.16
CA GLN A 775 -23.27 20.17 -19.32
C GLN A 775 -24.66 20.81 -19.43
N GLU A 776 -25.69 20.03 -19.72
CA GLU A 776 -27.06 20.54 -19.87
C GLU A 776 -27.62 21.02 -18.52
N GLU A 777 -28.21 22.22 -18.51
CA GLU A 777 -28.79 22.80 -17.29
C GLU A 777 -30.10 22.11 -16.87
N THR A 778 -30.82 21.50 -17.83
CA THR A 778 -32.14 20.89 -17.66
C THR A 778 -32.20 19.51 -18.28
N PHE A 779 -32.61 18.51 -17.49
CA PHE A 779 -32.81 17.12 -17.91
C PHE A 779 -34.30 16.78 -17.89
N THR A 780 -34.88 16.29 -18.99
CA THR A 780 -36.34 16.06 -19.11
C THR A 780 -36.75 14.66 -18.65
N THR A 781 -38.01 14.50 -18.24
CA THR A 781 -38.58 13.26 -17.68
C THR A 781 -38.85 12.17 -18.70
N GLU A 782 -38.92 12.52 -19.98
CA GLU A 782 -39.30 11.60 -21.06
C GLU A 782 -38.21 10.56 -21.33
N ASP A 783 -36.93 10.96 -21.24
CA ASP A 783 -35.79 10.07 -21.49
C ASP A 783 -35.61 8.97 -20.43
N LEU A 784 -35.92 9.26 -19.16
CA LEU A 784 -35.84 8.29 -18.07
C LEU A 784 -37.02 7.32 -18.02
N SER A 785 -38.18 7.70 -18.58
CA SER A 785 -39.39 6.88 -18.55
C SER A 785 -39.26 5.55 -19.32
N LEU A 786 -38.20 5.44 -20.13
CA LEU A 786 -37.87 4.28 -20.94
C LEU A 786 -37.07 3.21 -20.17
N LEU A 787 -36.58 3.52 -18.96
CA LEU A 787 -35.62 2.71 -18.19
C LEU A 787 -36.28 1.97 -17.02
N ASN A 788 -37.30 1.16 -17.28
CA ASN A 788 -38.12 0.52 -16.23
C ASN A 788 -37.37 -0.53 -15.37
N SER A 789 -36.25 -1.05 -15.85
CA SER A 789 -35.39 -2.03 -15.14
C SER A 789 -34.27 -1.38 -14.31
N LEU A 790 -34.17 -0.04 -14.29
CA LEU A 790 -33.07 0.66 -13.63
C LEU A 790 -33.14 0.51 -12.11
N GLU A 791 -32.07 -0.02 -11.50
CA GLU A 791 -31.94 -0.23 -10.05
C GLU A 791 -31.08 0.86 -9.39
N ARG A 792 -30.10 1.42 -10.11
CA ARG A 792 -29.16 2.43 -9.62
C ARG A 792 -29.00 3.58 -10.61
N LEU A 793 -29.17 4.81 -10.12
CA LEU A 793 -28.94 6.05 -10.88
C LEU A 793 -27.92 6.93 -10.15
N CYS A 794 -26.82 7.27 -10.81
CA CYS A 794 -25.75 8.10 -10.25
C CYS A 794 -25.53 9.34 -11.12
N PHE A 795 -25.34 10.50 -10.50
CA PHE A 795 -24.93 11.74 -11.15
C PHE A 795 -23.55 12.15 -10.63
N CYS A 796 -22.56 12.26 -11.51
CA CYS A 796 -21.17 12.57 -11.13
C CYS A 796 -20.67 13.79 -11.90
N ARG A 797 -20.26 14.85 -11.20
CA ARG A 797 -19.68 16.07 -11.79
C ARG A 797 -20.58 16.75 -12.84
N CYS A 798 -21.90 16.71 -12.63
CA CYS A 798 -22.88 17.33 -13.51
C CYS A 798 -23.14 18.81 -13.14
N LYS A 799 -23.45 19.65 -14.13
CA LYS A 799 -23.79 21.09 -13.96
C LYS A 799 -25.29 21.40 -13.93
N MET A 800 -26.13 20.36 -13.87
CA MET A 800 -27.58 20.52 -13.92
C MET A 800 -28.14 21.23 -12.67
N LYS A 801 -29.20 22.03 -12.83
CA LYS A 801 -29.80 22.81 -11.73
C LYS A 801 -30.94 22.09 -11.00
N SER A 802 -31.58 21.13 -11.66
CA SER A 802 -32.70 20.36 -11.13
C SER A 802 -32.78 18.99 -11.79
N ILE A 803 -33.30 18.01 -11.05
CA ILE A 803 -33.58 16.65 -11.55
C ILE A 803 -35.04 16.60 -12.06
N PRO A 804 -35.35 15.84 -13.11
CA PRO A 804 -36.70 15.66 -13.64
C PRO A 804 -37.72 15.20 -12.57
N THR A 805 -38.90 15.83 -12.54
CA THR A 805 -39.91 15.72 -11.47
C THR A 805 -40.78 14.47 -11.50
N ASN A 806 -40.83 13.72 -12.62
CA ASN A 806 -41.64 12.50 -12.76
C ASN A 806 -40.84 11.21 -12.50
N SER A 807 -39.94 11.21 -11.50
CA SER A 807 -39.16 10.02 -11.14
C SER A 807 -40.01 8.87 -10.54
N THR A 808 -41.31 9.10 -10.33
CA THR A 808 -42.30 8.12 -9.86
C THR A 808 -42.51 6.92 -10.78
N ASN A 809 -42.09 6.99 -12.05
CA ASN A 809 -42.21 5.89 -13.01
C ASN A 809 -41.07 4.85 -12.91
N LEU A 810 -39.98 5.15 -12.20
CA LEU A 810 -38.85 4.23 -12.01
C LEU A 810 -39.10 3.28 -10.82
N SER A 811 -40.09 2.39 -10.97
CA SER A 811 -40.54 1.49 -9.89
C SER A 811 -39.48 0.51 -9.38
N SER A 812 -38.44 0.23 -10.18
CA SER A 812 -37.32 -0.66 -9.83
C SER A 812 -36.15 0.05 -9.14
N LEU A 813 -36.14 1.39 -9.10
CA LEU A 813 -35.00 2.17 -8.63
C LEU A 813 -34.81 2.04 -7.12
N GLN A 814 -33.65 1.51 -6.70
CA GLN A 814 -33.31 1.27 -5.30
C GLN A 814 -32.26 2.26 -4.78
N VAL A 815 -31.37 2.74 -5.65
CA VAL A 815 -30.23 3.57 -5.29
C VAL A 815 -30.19 4.83 -6.14
N ILE A 816 -30.10 5.99 -5.50
CA ILE A 816 -29.81 7.26 -6.17
C ILE A 816 -28.60 7.93 -5.54
N SER A 817 -27.63 8.36 -6.35
CA SER A 817 -26.43 9.03 -5.86
C SER A 817 -26.07 10.31 -6.63
N PHE A 818 -25.50 11.27 -5.92
CA PHE A 818 -25.01 12.54 -6.43
C PHE A 818 -23.59 12.76 -5.93
N GLU A 819 -22.63 12.92 -6.82
CA GLU A 819 -21.23 13.13 -6.50
C GLU A 819 -20.68 14.37 -7.24
N ASN A 820 -20.21 15.37 -6.48
CA ASN A 820 -19.62 16.59 -7.01
C ASN A 820 -20.51 17.36 -8.01
N CYS A 821 -21.82 17.42 -7.75
CA CYS A 821 -22.80 18.18 -8.54
C CYS A 821 -23.22 19.45 -7.76
N PRO A 822 -22.48 20.58 -7.88
CA PRO A 822 -22.67 21.74 -7.00
C PRO A 822 -23.95 22.53 -7.28
N ASP A 823 -24.44 22.50 -8.51
CA ASP A 823 -25.52 23.39 -8.98
C ASP A 823 -26.92 22.83 -8.78
N ILE A 824 -27.05 21.55 -8.37
CA ILE A 824 -28.36 20.93 -8.16
C ILE A 824 -29.01 21.59 -6.93
N SER A 825 -30.10 22.29 -7.20
CA SER A 825 -30.73 23.18 -6.23
C SER A 825 -31.87 22.55 -5.45
N ARG A 826 -32.49 21.46 -5.92
CA ARG A 826 -33.67 20.82 -5.31
C ARG A 826 -33.76 19.34 -5.67
N LEU A 827 -34.27 18.53 -4.73
CA LEU A 827 -34.60 17.11 -4.97
C LEU A 827 -36.05 16.95 -5.48
N PRO A 828 -36.33 16.08 -6.46
CA PRO A 828 -37.69 15.75 -6.88
C PRO A 828 -38.37 14.83 -5.86
N GLU A 829 -39.68 14.59 -6.02
CA GLU A 829 -40.35 13.47 -5.34
C GLU A 829 -39.76 12.16 -5.85
N LEU A 830 -39.28 11.33 -4.93
CA LEU A 830 -38.58 10.08 -5.23
C LEU A 830 -39.55 8.88 -5.20
N PRO A 831 -39.33 7.85 -6.04
CA PRO A 831 -40.16 6.64 -6.01
C PRO A 831 -40.03 5.90 -4.67
N LYS A 832 -41.13 5.25 -4.25
CA LYS A 832 -41.19 4.51 -2.97
C LYS A 832 -40.22 3.33 -2.88
N SER A 833 -39.66 2.89 -4.01
CA SER A 833 -38.71 1.78 -4.11
C SER A 833 -37.30 2.14 -3.60
N ILE A 834 -36.97 3.42 -3.45
CA ILE A 834 -35.62 3.86 -3.06
C ILE A 834 -35.28 3.41 -1.64
N ARG A 835 -34.14 2.73 -1.50
CA ARG A 835 -33.58 2.24 -0.24
C ARG A 835 -32.34 3.00 0.20
N ILE A 836 -31.58 3.53 -0.77
CA ILE A 836 -30.29 4.19 -0.56
C ILE A 836 -30.27 5.53 -1.30
N ILE A 837 -29.93 6.60 -0.58
CA ILE A 837 -29.54 7.89 -1.16
C ILE A 837 -28.13 8.28 -0.74
N GLU A 838 -27.28 8.64 -1.70
CA GLU A 838 -25.93 9.17 -1.46
C GLU A 838 -25.77 10.57 -2.06
N ILE A 839 -25.27 11.52 -1.29
CA ILE A 839 -24.96 12.90 -1.71
C ILE A 839 -23.55 13.18 -1.21
N LYS A 840 -22.58 13.38 -2.11
CA LYS A 840 -21.17 13.63 -1.80
C LYS A 840 -20.68 14.85 -2.55
N GLY A 841 -20.18 15.87 -1.85
CA GLY A 841 -19.62 17.05 -2.53
C GLY A 841 -20.64 17.91 -3.29
N CYS A 842 -21.92 17.84 -2.91
CA CYS A 842 -23.02 18.65 -3.47
C CYS A 842 -23.55 19.62 -2.39
N PRO A 843 -22.99 20.82 -2.20
CA PRO A 843 -23.28 21.69 -1.06
C PRO A 843 -24.75 22.11 -0.95
N VAL A 844 -25.39 22.47 -2.06
CA VAL A 844 -26.79 22.95 -2.06
C VAL A 844 -27.78 21.84 -1.69
N LEU A 845 -27.67 20.68 -2.34
CA LEU A 845 -28.45 19.48 -1.99
C LEU A 845 -28.18 19.01 -0.56
N LYS A 846 -26.91 19.05 -0.11
CA LYS A 846 -26.55 18.71 1.27
C LYS A 846 -27.29 19.60 2.27
N GLU A 847 -27.36 20.91 2.03
CA GLU A 847 -28.13 21.85 2.88
C GLU A 847 -29.62 21.52 2.95
N ARG A 848 -30.25 21.26 1.79
CA ARG A 848 -31.68 21.00 1.71
C ARG A 848 -32.12 19.63 2.21
N CYS A 849 -31.24 18.62 2.09
CA CYS A 849 -31.47 17.25 2.55
C CYS A 849 -30.98 17.00 4.00
N ARG A 850 -30.53 18.03 4.74
CA ARG A 850 -30.25 17.91 6.18
C ARG A 850 -31.55 17.72 6.97
N HIS A 851 -31.46 17.20 8.19
CA HIS A 851 -32.59 17.12 9.11
C HIS A 851 -33.24 18.51 9.27
N ASN A 852 -34.55 18.63 9.02
CA ASN A 852 -35.34 19.87 8.93
C ASN A 852 -35.06 20.78 7.72
N GLY A 853 -34.28 20.34 6.74
CA GLY A 853 -34.13 21.03 5.45
C GLY A 853 -35.36 20.85 4.57
N GLU A 854 -35.54 21.74 3.59
CA GLU A 854 -36.73 21.78 2.71
C GLU A 854 -36.99 20.48 1.95
N ASP A 855 -35.95 19.69 1.64
CA ASP A 855 -36.07 18.42 0.91
C ASP A 855 -36.00 17.19 1.84
N TRP A 856 -35.87 17.38 3.17
CA TRP A 856 -35.86 16.28 4.14
C TRP A 856 -37.12 15.39 4.11
N PRO A 857 -38.36 15.95 4.00
CA PRO A 857 -39.56 15.12 3.96
C PRO A 857 -39.57 14.11 2.80
N LYS A 858 -38.90 14.45 1.69
CA LYS A 858 -38.82 13.61 0.47
C LYS A 858 -37.94 12.37 0.66
N ILE A 859 -36.99 12.44 1.60
CA ILE A 859 -36.04 11.36 1.86
C ILE A 859 -36.25 10.70 3.22
N ALA A 860 -37.10 11.26 4.09
CA ALA A 860 -37.26 10.81 5.48
C ALA A 860 -37.46 9.29 5.60
N ASN A 861 -38.27 8.70 4.72
CA ASN A 861 -38.62 7.28 4.72
C ASN A 861 -37.56 6.33 4.10
N ILE A 862 -36.43 6.85 3.59
CA ILE A 862 -35.36 6.04 2.96
C ILE A 862 -34.47 5.43 4.05
N ASN A 863 -34.21 4.12 4.00
CA ASN A 863 -33.49 3.39 5.06
C ASN A 863 -32.04 3.86 5.25
N TYR A 864 -31.30 4.07 4.16
CA TYR A 864 -29.89 4.44 4.20
C TYR A 864 -29.63 5.77 3.49
N LYS A 865 -29.00 6.71 4.21
CA LYS A 865 -28.74 8.08 3.77
C LYS A 865 -27.29 8.44 4.05
N LEU A 866 -26.49 8.64 3.00
CA LEU A 866 -25.11 9.12 3.11
C LEU A 866 -25.04 10.53 2.53
N ILE A 867 -24.96 11.55 3.38
CA ILE A 867 -24.94 12.96 2.96
C ILE A 867 -23.67 13.61 3.50
N VAL A 868 -22.65 13.79 2.65
CA VAL A 868 -21.28 14.19 2.99
C VAL A 868 -20.83 15.40 2.18
#